data_AF-A0A7Y2E9W0-F1
#
_entry.id   AF-A0A7Y2E9W0-F1
#
_cell.length_a   1.000
_cell.length_b   1.000
_cell.length_c   1.000
_cell.angle_alpha   90.00
_cell.angle_beta   90.00
_cell.angle_gamma   90.00
#
_symmetry.space_group_name_H-M   'P 1'
#
loop_
_entity.id
_entity.type
_entity.pdbx_description
1 polymer ?
#
loop_
_entity_poly.entity_id
_entity_poly.type
_entity_poly.pdbx_seq_one_letter_code
_entity_poly.pdbx_strand_id
1 'polypeptide(L)'
;MTRRTRFLLFLIVLGGLGLRVQNLDWGLPEVFEEATPVREAVEFWGVPGTSLDLNPHFFKYPSLTFYAAFAVQVGDYFAQSLAGNVQSLNDYRQLLNDDFGRSVLQGRWLMSILGALLAIPCFILARRMGAGPFAWFAAIAAVAVPLGVKESQLVGPDIATALFVGAALAAAVKIAETGERAHYLWCGLWLGLAASAKYPGAMVFIAMLVAHYQWQHRQHRNPLTYIFSSHVWQGLFVAGLVFAATSPYVFLDLKTFLSDLAFERRHMELGHLGREGGRAWLYYLGGVLPQGWTPVLIGLAGVGLLGGMLQSHSRVKVASGLAFLLLMLFVLSSWRMAAARYALPLLPILCASAALGLSHIFQRVPQSLRSPVLGAALAVLALSFPVAQSWSAVSHRAKEDSRLACAAWLLENTEEGETILTERYGPELEGSKRNVLYLPFHGVTPHIYDPAYSPVLYSTFDVIVLSAGVSDRYLAHAAEYPAQVAFYKGLDRGFREVKQFPAGEYLGPTLRVLRRQTDVELPDLSGIPKQFFEELQGNRPLAEYFSQLGSVLVRQGNEDLGLQMLAESVEMDRGSARTLGNLGAIQLRLGRYEDALLSLRRAAELDPKNPQISYNLGTLFHAQGEVRQASEHFRSAISKDPAFETAYISLGRALVEDVKYNEARLVLREFLHRFPRSPNVERVNVALKELATMGPGRP
;
A
#
# COMPACT_ATOMS: atom_id res chain seq x y z
N MET A 1 -17.63 3.04 34.55
CA MET A 1 -17.84 4.43 34.06
C MET A 1 -19.30 4.83 34.24
N THR A 2 -19.58 6.07 34.67
CA THR A 2 -20.95 6.62 34.78
C THR A 2 -21.58 6.81 33.39
N ARG A 3 -22.92 6.91 33.31
CA ARG A 3 -23.64 7.18 32.05
C ARG A 3 -23.17 8.48 31.39
N ARG A 4 -22.99 9.55 32.19
CA ARG A 4 -22.46 10.85 31.73
C ARG A 4 -21.06 10.74 31.13
N THR A 5 -20.16 9.97 31.75
CA THR A 5 -18.81 9.76 31.21
C THR A 5 -18.84 9.05 29.86
N ARG A 6 -19.69 8.03 29.69
CA ARG A 6 -19.83 7.32 28.40
C ARG A 6 -20.35 8.24 27.31
N PHE A 7 -21.36 9.06 27.62
CA PHE A 7 -21.92 10.02 26.67
C PHE A 7 -20.89 11.06 26.21
N LEU A 8 -20.13 11.65 27.14
CA LEU A 8 -19.09 12.62 26.78
C LEU A 8 -17.95 11.99 25.95
N LEU A 9 -17.53 10.75 26.26
CA LEU A 9 -16.56 10.05 25.44
C LEU A 9 -17.10 9.78 24.03
N PHE A 10 -18.38 9.39 23.91
CA PHE A 10 -19.03 9.23 22.62
C PHE A 10 -18.99 10.53 21.79
N LEU A 11 -19.24 11.69 22.41
CA LEU A 11 -19.13 12.98 21.72
C LEU A 11 -17.69 13.29 21.26
N ILE A 12 -16.66 12.95 22.06
CA ILE A 12 -15.25 13.11 21.66
C ILE A 12 -14.91 12.20 20.50
N VAL A 13 -15.37 10.94 20.52
CA VAL A 13 -15.20 9.99 19.42
C VAL A 13 -15.89 10.53 18.16
N LEU A 14 -17.13 11.01 18.28
CA LEU A 14 -17.88 11.55 17.14
C LEU A 14 -17.20 12.79 16.54
N GLY A 15 -16.72 13.72 17.37
CA GLY A 15 -15.98 14.89 16.90
C GLY A 15 -14.64 14.51 16.25
N GLY A 16 -13.94 13.54 16.83
CA GLY A 16 -12.71 12.96 16.27
C GLY A 16 -12.93 12.28 14.92
N LEU A 17 -14.07 11.60 14.74
CA LEU A 17 -14.49 11.02 13.46
C LEU A 17 -14.84 12.13 12.45
N GLY A 18 -15.63 13.13 12.86
CA GLY A 18 -16.01 14.26 12.03
C GLY A 18 -14.83 15.04 11.45
N LEU A 19 -13.72 15.13 12.19
CA LEU A 19 -12.46 15.70 11.70
C LEU A 19 -11.79 14.80 10.63
N ARG A 20 -11.85 13.48 10.78
CA ARG A 20 -11.14 12.52 9.92
C ARG A 20 -11.84 12.27 8.58
N VAL A 21 -13.17 12.33 8.56
CA VAL A 21 -13.96 11.97 7.36
C VAL A 21 -14.03 13.08 6.32
N GLN A 22 -13.49 14.26 6.61
CA GLN A 22 -13.40 15.35 5.65
C GLN A 22 -12.43 14.98 4.52
N ASN A 23 -12.85 15.21 3.26
CA ASN A 23 -12.05 14.95 2.06
C ASN A 23 -11.48 13.53 2.02
N LEU A 24 -12.23 12.51 2.48
CA LEU A 24 -11.74 11.14 2.59
C LEU A 24 -11.59 10.45 1.22
N ASP A 25 -12.21 11.02 0.20
CA ASP A 25 -12.17 10.66 -1.22
C ASP A 25 -10.98 11.27 -1.98
N TRP A 26 -10.08 11.99 -1.31
CA TRP A 26 -8.90 12.60 -1.93
C TRP A 26 -8.14 11.61 -2.83
N GLY A 27 -7.77 12.08 -4.02
CA GLY A 27 -7.02 11.32 -5.03
C GLY A 27 -7.82 10.27 -5.81
N LEU A 28 -9.05 9.93 -5.40
CA LEU A 28 -9.87 8.94 -6.10
C LEU A 28 -10.41 9.47 -7.44
N PRO A 29 -10.71 8.60 -8.44
CA PRO A 29 -10.70 7.12 -8.37
C PRO A 29 -9.31 6.50 -8.31
N GLU A 30 -8.26 7.27 -8.63
CA GLU A 30 -6.90 6.75 -8.61
C GLU A 30 -6.36 6.51 -7.20
N VAL A 31 -5.63 5.41 -7.06
CA VAL A 31 -5.13 4.98 -5.75
C VAL A 31 -3.64 5.16 -5.65
N PHE A 32 -3.26 6.30 -5.09
CA PHE A 32 -1.87 6.70 -4.88
C PHE A 32 -1.23 6.24 -3.56
N GLU A 33 -2.02 5.61 -2.69
CA GLU A 33 -1.54 5.04 -1.43
C GLU A 33 -1.29 3.53 -1.55
N GLU A 34 -0.57 2.97 -0.57
CA GLU A 34 -0.27 1.53 -0.53
C GLU A 34 -1.56 0.70 -0.43
N ALA A 35 -2.46 1.09 0.49
CA ALA A 35 -3.73 0.43 0.77
C ALA A 35 -3.66 -1.11 0.92
N THR A 36 -2.54 -1.62 1.42
CA THR A 36 -2.25 -3.06 1.50
C THR A 36 -3.39 -3.86 2.13
N PRO A 37 -3.97 -3.46 3.28
CA PRO A 37 -5.06 -4.24 3.87
C PRO A 37 -6.28 -4.43 2.97
N VAL A 38 -6.60 -3.45 2.13
CA VAL A 38 -7.70 -3.56 1.18
C VAL A 38 -7.28 -4.34 -0.06
N ARG A 39 -6.05 -4.16 -0.57
CA ARG A 39 -5.52 -4.94 -1.71
C ARG A 39 -5.52 -6.44 -1.40
N GLU A 40 -4.95 -6.84 -0.26
CA GLU A 40 -4.94 -8.24 0.16
C GLU A 40 -6.36 -8.77 0.41
N ALA A 41 -7.27 -7.94 0.93
CA ALA A 41 -8.68 -8.34 1.09
C ALA A 41 -9.39 -8.59 -0.24
N VAL A 42 -9.04 -7.83 -1.30
CA VAL A 42 -9.58 -8.04 -2.64
C VAL A 42 -9.13 -9.40 -3.21
N GLU A 43 -7.88 -9.81 -2.95
CA GLU A 43 -7.36 -11.12 -3.39
C GLU A 43 -8.10 -12.30 -2.75
N PHE A 44 -8.68 -12.14 -1.56
CA PHE A 44 -9.46 -13.20 -0.91
C PHE A 44 -10.70 -13.64 -1.67
N TRP A 45 -11.22 -12.79 -2.56
CA TRP A 45 -12.34 -13.12 -3.43
C TRP A 45 -11.95 -14.10 -4.55
N GLY A 46 -10.66 -14.43 -4.69
CA GLY A 46 -10.13 -15.32 -5.72
C GLY A 46 -10.08 -14.66 -7.10
N VAL A 47 -9.55 -15.41 -8.07
CA VAL A 47 -9.62 -15.04 -9.49
C VAL A 47 -10.89 -15.60 -10.13
N PRO A 48 -11.33 -15.10 -11.30
CA PRO A 48 -12.50 -15.63 -11.97
C PRO A 48 -12.44 -17.16 -12.17
N GLY A 49 -13.42 -17.86 -11.61
CA GLY A 49 -13.51 -19.32 -11.67
C GLY A 49 -12.90 -20.08 -10.50
N THR A 50 -12.31 -19.41 -9.50
CA THR A 50 -11.84 -20.04 -8.25
C THR A 50 -12.78 -19.79 -7.08
N SER A 51 -12.64 -20.60 -6.02
CA SER A 51 -13.27 -20.32 -4.73
C SER A 51 -12.57 -19.17 -3.98
N LEU A 52 -13.18 -18.70 -2.90
CA LEU A 52 -12.51 -17.82 -1.93
C LEU A 52 -11.20 -18.45 -1.44
N ASP A 53 -10.15 -17.64 -1.32
CA ASP A 53 -8.87 -18.02 -0.71
C ASP A 53 -8.60 -17.07 0.47
N LEU A 54 -8.73 -17.57 1.70
CA LEU A 54 -8.52 -16.73 2.89
C LEU A 54 -7.05 -16.67 3.33
N ASN A 55 -6.13 -17.32 2.60
CA ASN A 55 -4.70 -17.16 2.82
C ASN A 55 -4.24 -15.85 2.15
N PRO A 56 -3.62 -14.91 2.87
CA PRO A 56 -3.11 -13.70 2.25
C PRO A 56 -1.93 -13.95 1.33
N HIS A 57 -1.17 -15.05 1.51
CA HIS A 57 0.12 -15.26 0.81
C HIS A 57 1.10 -14.07 0.93
N PHE A 58 0.80 -13.17 1.87
CA PHE A 58 1.47 -11.92 2.17
C PHE A 58 1.50 -11.79 3.70
N PHE A 59 2.68 -11.96 4.27
CA PHE A 59 2.89 -12.01 5.72
C PHE A 59 3.82 -10.91 6.23
N LYS A 60 4.15 -9.93 5.38
CA LYS A 60 4.88 -8.71 5.79
C LYS A 60 4.10 -7.94 6.86
N TYR A 61 2.77 -8.07 6.86
CA TYR A 61 1.90 -7.72 7.99
C TYR A 61 1.10 -8.96 8.44
N PRO A 62 0.69 -9.04 9.72
CA PRO A 62 -0.27 -10.05 10.16
C PRO A 62 -1.70 -9.74 9.69
N SER A 63 -2.55 -10.77 9.67
CA SER A 63 -3.75 -10.82 8.80
C SER A 63 -4.99 -10.10 9.35
N LEU A 64 -5.00 -9.66 10.62
CA LEU A 64 -6.21 -9.11 11.25
C LEU A 64 -6.82 -7.94 10.47
N THR A 65 -5.98 -7.03 9.96
CA THR A 65 -6.48 -5.87 9.23
C THR A 65 -6.96 -6.21 7.83
N PHE A 66 -6.47 -7.31 7.25
CA PHE A 66 -6.92 -7.82 5.95
C PHE A 66 -8.30 -8.43 6.11
N TYR A 67 -8.50 -9.27 7.14
CA TYR A 67 -9.82 -9.81 7.46
C TYR A 67 -10.83 -8.74 7.86
N ALA A 68 -10.39 -7.68 8.53
CA ALA A 68 -11.27 -6.55 8.85
C ALA A 68 -11.72 -5.82 7.58
N ALA A 69 -10.81 -5.56 6.63
CA ALA A 69 -11.15 -4.97 5.33
C ALA A 69 -12.05 -5.91 4.51
N PHE A 70 -11.74 -7.21 4.50
CA PHE A 70 -12.55 -8.23 3.83
C PHE A 70 -13.97 -8.31 4.42
N ALA A 71 -14.12 -8.25 5.73
CA ALA A 71 -15.44 -8.22 6.37
C ALA A 71 -16.28 -7.00 5.94
N VAL A 72 -15.64 -5.84 5.73
CA VAL A 72 -16.31 -4.65 5.17
C VAL A 72 -16.74 -4.91 3.72
N GLN A 73 -15.87 -5.49 2.90
CA GLN A 73 -16.21 -5.87 1.51
C GLN A 73 -17.31 -6.94 1.45
N VAL A 74 -17.36 -7.89 2.37
CA VAL A 74 -18.44 -8.89 2.44
C VAL A 74 -19.78 -8.21 2.75
N GLY A 75 -19.78 -7.23 3.66
CA GLY A 75 -20.97 -6.41 3.91
C GLY A 75 -21.42 -5.64 2.67
N ASP A 76 -20.47 -5.09 1.91
CA ASP A 76 -20.76 -4.39 0.67
C ASP A 76 -21.26 -5.34 -0.44
N TYR A 77 -20.70 -6.54 -0.57
CA TYR A 77 -21.22 -7.58 -1.45
C TYR A 77 -22.70 -7.87 -1.19
N PHE A 78 -23.08 -8.07 0.07
CA PHE A 78 -24.48 -8.30 0.42
C PHE A 78 -25.36 -7.09 0.07
N ALA A 79 -24.89 -5.87 0.33
CA ALA A 79 -25.63 -4.66 -0.03
C ALA A 79 -25.83 -4.54 -1.55
N GLN A 80 -24.79 -4.82 -2.33
CA GLN A 80 -24.82 -4.79 -3.80
C GLN A 80 -25.69 -5.91 -4.38
N SER A 81 -25.67 -7.08 -3.77
CA SER A 81 -26.51 -8.21 -4.16
C SER A 81 -28.00 -7.92 -3.90
N LEU A 82 -28.33 -7.34 -2.74
CA LEU A 82 -29.68 -6.90 -2.41
C LEU A 82 -30.19 -5.79 -3.35
N ALA A 83 -29.29 -4.92 -3.81
CA ALA A 83 -29.60 -3.89 -4.80
C ALA A 83 -29.73 -4.43 -6.23
N GLY A 84 -29.40 -5.71 -6.48
CA GLY A 84 -29.44 -6.33 -7.81
C GLY A 84 -28.25 -5.96 -8.72
N ASN A 85 -27.21 -5.34 -8.18
CA ASN A 85 -26.04 -4.89 -8.95
C ASN A 85 -25.04 -6.03 -9.21
N VAL A 86 -25.00 -7.04 -8.35
CA VAL A 86 -24.15 -8.24 -8.48
C VAL A 86 -24.97 -9.49 -8.17
N GLN A 87 -24.76 -10.56 -8.95
CA GLN A 87 -25.48 -11.83 -8.80
C GLN A 87 -24.55 -12.97 -8.36
N SER A 88 -23.24 -12.80 -8.51
CA SER A 88 -22.23 -13.79 -8.16
C SER A 88 -21.01 -13.17 -7.46
N LEU A 89 -20.19 -14.02 -6.83
CA LEU A 89 -18.88 -13.61 -6.27
C LEU A 89 -17.96 -13.04 -7.36
N ASN A 90 -18.03 -13.58 -8.58
CA ASN A 90 -17.23 -13.14 -9.70
C ASN A 90 -17.64 -11.72 -10.17
N ASP A 91 -18.94 -11.45 -10.20
CA ASP A 91 -19.47 -10.11 -10.54
C ASP A 91 -18.95 -9.08 -9.55
N TYR A 92 -18.88 -9.45 -8.27
CA TYR A 92 -18.37 -8.58 -7.23
C TYR A 92 -16.85 -8.39 -7.30
N ARG A 93 -16.08 -9.46 -7.56
CA ARG A 93 -14.63 -9.35 -7.81
C ARG A 93 -14.34 -8.41 -8.98
N GLN A 94 -15.13 -8.48 -10.05
CA GLN A 94 -15.03 -7.58 -11.18
C GLN A 94 -15.35 -6.14 -10.78
N LEU A 95 -16.44 -5.92 -10.02
CA LEU A 95 -16.77 -4.60 -9.49
C LEU A 95 -15.62 -3.98 -8.66
N LEU A 96 -14.94 -4.79 -7.85
CA LEU A 96 -13.78 -4.35 -7.05
C LEU A 96 -12.57 -3.99 -7.92
N ASN A 97 -12.40 -4.62 -9.08
CA ASN A 97 -11.36 -4.28 -10.05
C ASN A 97 -11.69 -3.00 -10.82
N ASP A 98 -12.94 -2.87 -11.25
CA ASP A 98 -13.41 -1.74 -12.04
C ASP A 98 -13.43 -0.43 -11.21
N ASP A 99 -13.70 -0.53 -9.90
CA ASP A 99 -13.73 0.61 -8.97
C ASP A 99 -12.97 0.27 -7.67
N PHE A 100 -11.65 0.11 -7.80
CA PHE A 100 -10.79 -0.14 -6.64
C PHE A 100 -10.79 1.06 -5.65
N GLY A 101 -10.98 2.29 -6.15
CA GLY A 101 -11.07 3.50 -5.35
C GLY A 101 -12.16 3.45 -4.28
N ARG A 102 -13.32 2.88 -4.60
CA ARG A 102 -14.39 2.63 -3.64
C ARG A 102 -13.98 1.71 -2.48
N SER A 103 -13.24 0.66 -2.77
CA SER A 103 -12.72 -0.26 -1.75
C SER A 103 -11.75 0.45 -0.81
N VAL A 104 -10.91 1.34 -1.37
CA VAL A 104 -10.00 2.18 -0.59
C VAL A 104 -10.79 3.14 0.31
N LEU A 105 -11.83 3.78 -0.20
CA LEU A 105 -12.69 4.66 0.60
C LEU A 105 -13.31 3.93 1.79
N GLN A 106 -13.82 2.71 1.59
CA GLN A 106 -14.31 1.85 2.68
C GLN A 106 -13.23 1.56 3.72
N GLY A 107 -12.00 1.23 3.28
CA GLY A 107 -10.85 1.05 4.16
C GLY A 107 -10.50 2.31 4.95
N ARG A 108 -10.54 3.49 4.33
CA ARG A 108 -10.28 4.78 5.00
C ARG A 108 -11.33 5.08 6.07
N TRP A 109 -12.60 4.74 5.83
CA TRP A 109 -13.67 4.82 6.83
C TRP A 109 -13.38 3.94 8.04
N LEU A 110 -13.00 2.68 7.81
CA LEU A 110 -12.62 1.75 8.87
C LEU A 110 -11.48 2.34 9.72
N MET A 111 -10.41 2.83 9.09
CA MET A 111 -9.26 3.42 9.81
C MET A 111 -9.62 4.72 10.54
N SER A 112 -10.50 5.54 9.97
CA SER A 112 -11.00 6.77 10.60
C SER A 112 -11.80 6.47 11.87
N ILE A 113 -12.65 5.44 11.84
CA ILE A 113 -13.42 4.97 13.00
C ILE A 113 -12.48 4.44 14.09
N LEU A 114 -11.53 3.58 13.74
CA LEU A 114 -10.55 3.04 14.70
C LEU A 114 -9.70 4.16 15.33
N GLY A 115 -9.29 5.14 14.52
CA GLY A 115 -8.56 6.32 14.98
C GLY A 115 -9.36 7.19 15.96
N ALA A 116 -10.66 7.35 15.73
CA ALA A 116 -11.54 8.05 16.67
C ALA A 116 -11.74 7.27 17.98
N LEU A 117 -11.90 5.94 17.90
CA LEU A 117 -12.06 5.07 19.08
C LEU A 117 -10.85 5.07 20.01
N LEU A 118 -9.66 5.47 19.52
CA LEU A 118 -8.43 5.61 20.30
C LEU A 118 -8.58 6.54 21.53
N ALA A 119 -9.54 7.47 21.50
CA ALA A 119 -9.90 8.32 22.63
C ALA A 119 -10.20 7.52 23.91
N ILE A 120 -10.85 6.35 23.77
CA ILE A 120 -11.35 5.54 24.89
C ILE A 120 -10.20 4.94 25.71
N PRO A 121 -9.28 4.14 25.14
CA PRO A 121 -8.16 3.60 25.91
C PRO A 121 -7.24 4.71 26.43
N CYS A 122 -7.04 5.80 25.70
CA CYS A 122 -6.24 6.94 26.17
C CYS A 122 -6.85 7.59 27.43
N PHE A 123 -8.17 7.82 27.44
CA PHE A 123 -8.88 8.31 28.63
C PHE A 123 -8.73 7.38 29.82
N ILE A 124 -8.95 6.07 29.60
CA ILE A 124 -8.90 5.05 30.66
C ILE A 124 -7.49 4.98 31.24
N LEU A 125 -6.47 4.94 30.39
CA LEU A 125 -5.07 4.88 30.78
C LEU A 125 -4.68 6.12 31.60
N ALA A 126 -4.96 7.33 31.10
CA ALA A 126 -4.67 8.58 31.79
C ALA A 126 -5.34 8.66 33.17
N ARG A 127 -6.62 8.24 33.25
CA ARG A 127 -7.36 8.21 34.51
C ARG A 127 -6.73 7.23 35.51
N ARG A 128 -6.29 6.06 35.06
CA ARG A 128 -5.60 5.06 35.90
C ARG A 128 -4.24 5.55 36.38
N MET A 129 -3.50 6.26 35.52
CA MET A 129 -2.20 6.88 35.86
C MET A 129 -2.32 8.04 36.86
N GLY A 130 -3.53 8.52 37.16
CA GLY A 130 -3.75 9.55 38.17
C GLY A 130 -3.91 10.96 37.62
N ALA A 131 -4.15 11.14 36.31
CA ALA A 131 -4.35 12.46 35.71
C ALA A 131 -5.65 13.17 36.15
N GLY A 132 -6.51 12.52 36.95
CA GLY A 132 -7.73 13.11 37.48
C GLY A 132 -8.67 13.63 36.37
N PRO A 133 -9.18 14.88 36.48
CA PRO A 133 -9.98 15.51 35.43
C PRO A 133 -9.25 15.66 34.09
N PHE A 134 -7.91 15.75 34.08
CA PHE A 134 -7.12 15.86 32.85
C PHE A 134 -7.10 14.56 32.03
N ALA A 135 -7.71 13.46 32.49
CA ALA A 135 -7.93 12.30 31.61
C ALA A 135 -8.74 12.66 30.35
N TRP A 136 -9.62 13.68 30.40
CA TRP A 136 -10.30 14.21 29.21
C TRP A 136 -9.35 14.83 28.19
N PHE A 137 -8.27 15.48 28.66
CA PHE A 137 -7.22 16.00 27.78
C PHE A 137 -6.57 14.87 26.98
N ALA A 138 -6.26 13.72 27.59
CA ALA A 138 -5.71 12.58 26.86
C ALA A 138 -6.67 12.04 25.79
N ALA A 139 -7.98 12.03 26.06
CA ALA A 139 -8.99 11.60 25.10
C ALA A 139 -9.06 12.53 23.88
N ILE A 140 -9.06 13.85 24.11
CA ILE A 140 -9.11 14.85 23.05
C ILE A 140 -7.78 14.89 22.28
N ALA A 141 -6.66 14.84 22.98
CA ALA A 141 -5.34 14.76 22.35
C ALA A 141 -5.25 13.55 21.40
N ALA A 142 -5.72 12.37 21.83
CA ALA A 142 -5.68 11.17 20.99
C ALA A 142 -6.40 11.32 19.65
N VAL A 143 -7.47 12.11 19.59
CA VAL A 143 -8.22 12.36 18.35
C VAL A 143 -7.77 13.62 17.61
N ALA A 144 -6.94 14.47 18.21
CA ALA A 144 -6.49 15.75 17.66
C ALA A 144 -5.00 15.79 17.29
N VAL A 145 -4.22 14.76 17.60
CA VAL A 145 -2.79 14.66 17.23
C VAL A 145 -2.65 14.55 15.70
N PRO A 146 -1.92 15.46 15.02
CA PRO A 146 -1.82 15.49 13.57
C PRO A 146 -1.41 14.18 12.92
N LEU A 147 -0.44 13.45 13.51
CA LEU A 147 -0.03 12.15 12.99
C LEU A 147 -1.19 11.15 13.00
N GLY A 148 -1.89 11.04 14.14
CA GLY A 148 -3.01 10.12 14.30
C GLY A 148 -4.23 10.47 13.44
N VAL A 149 -4.40 11.76 13.09
CA VAL A 149 -5.44 12.20 12.15
C VAL A 149 -5.03 11.82 10.72
N LYS A 150 -3.83 12.23 10.27
CA LYS A 150 -3.34 12.00 8.90
C LYS A 150 -3.32 10.51 8.53
N GLU A 151 -2.78 9.67 9.41
CA GLU A 151 -2.63 8.23 9.17
C GLU A 151 -3.97 7.48 9.26
N SER A 152 -4.97 8.02 9.95
CA SER A 152 -6.32 7.43 9.97
C SER A 152 -7.15 7.72 8.71
N GLN A 153 -6.70 8.66 7.87
CA GLN A 153 -7.25 8.92 6.54
C GLN A 153 -6.58 8.08 5.43
N LEU A 154 -5.67 7.18 5.82
CA LEU A 154 -5.00 6.21 4.97
C LEU A 154 -5.42 4.79 5.38
N VAL A 155 -5.24 3.83 4.49
CA VAL A 155 -5.51 2.42 4.75
C VAL A 155 -4.23 1.72 5.19
N GLY A 156 -4.04 1.58 6.51
CA GLY A 156 -2.86 0.91 7.08
C GLY A 156 -3.10 0.30 8.47
N PRO A 157 -2.23 -0.62 8.93
CA PRO A 157 -2.45 -1.37 10.16
C PRO A 157 -2.11 -0.61 11.47
N ASP A 158 -1.40 0.51 11.37
CA ASP A 158 -0.78 1.19 12.51
C ASP A 158 -1.79 1.80 13.49
N ILE A 159 -2.92 2.32 13.00
CA ILE A 159 -3.98 2.90 13.85
C ILE A 159 -4.68 1.82 14.69
N ALA A 160 -4.99 0.67 14.09
CA ALA A 160 -5.52 -0.48 14.82
C ALA A 160 -4.53 -0.95 15.90
N THR A 161 -3.24 -0.99 15.56
CA THR A 161 -2.17 -1.32 16.51
C THR A 161 -2.15 -0.36 17.70
N ALA A 162 -2.22 0.96 17.46
CA ALA A 162 -2.27 1.96 18.52
C ALA A 162 -3.48 1.80 19.44
N LEU A 163 -4.66 1.49 18.88
CA LEU A 163 -5.89 1.24 19.63
C LEU A 163 -5.72 0.07 20.61
N PHE A 164 -5.25 -1.07 20.10
CA PHE A 164 -5.09 -2.29 20.91
C PHE A 164 -3.95 -2.17 21.92
N VAL A 165 -2.83 -1.52 21.56
CA VAL A 165 -1.75 -1.19 22.50
C VAL A 165 -2.27 -0.33 23.65
N GLY A 166 -3.09 0.68 23.37
CA GLY A 166 -3.68 1.53 24.41
C GLY A 166 -4.56 0.75 25.39
N ALA A 167 -5.38 -0.17 24.87
CA ALA A 167 -6.21 -1.04 25.69
C ALA A 167 -5.39 -2.03 26.53
N ALA A 168 -4.33 -2.61 25.96
CA ALA A 168 -3.39 -3.47 26.65
C ALA A 168 -2.66 -2.73 27.78
N LEU A 169 -2.15 -1.52 27.52
CA LEU A 169 -1.52 -0.66 28.54
C LEU A 169 -2.49 -0.33 29.68
N ALA A 170 -3.73 0.02 29.37
CA ALA A 170 -4.74 0.27 30.38
C ALA A 170 -4.96 -0.98 31.26
N ALA A 171 -5.08 -2.17 30.66
CA ALA A 171 -5.19 -3.43 31.38
C ALA A 171 -3.96 -3.74 32.24
N ALA A 172 -2.75 -3.51 31.72
CA ALA A 172 -1.49 -3.66 32.45
C ALA A 172 -1.43 -2.78 33.71
N VAL A 173 -1.86 -1.52 33.65
CA VAL A 173 -1.92 -0.68 34.86
C VAL A 173 -2.87 -1.28 35.91
N LYS A 174 -3.94 -1.98 35.48
CA LYS A 174 -4.88 -2.62 36.42
C LYS A 174 -4.34 -3.91 37.03
N ILE A 175 -3.51 -4.63 36.28
CA ILE A 175 -2.68 -5.72 36.81
C ILE A 175 -1.79 -5.16 37.93
N ALA A 176 -1.10 -4.04 37.68
CA ALA A 176 -0.30 -3.42 38.72
C ALA A 176 -1.18 -3.08 39.94
N GLU A 177 -2.35 -2.48 39.76
CA GLU A 177 -3.22 -2.13 40.90
C GLU A 177 -3.71 -3.33 41.73
N THR A 178 -4.13 -4.42 41.08
CA THR A 178 -4.94 -5.47 41.73
C THR A 178 -4.31 -6.86 41.71
N GLY A 179 -3.54 -7.20 40.68
CA GLY A 179 -3.02 -8.56 40.43
C GLY A 179 -4.09 -9.61 40.14
N GLU A 180 -5.34 -9.21 39.91
CA GLU A 180 -6.43 -10.16 39.63
C GLU A 180 -6.26 -10.83 38.27
N ARG A 181 -6.57 -12.14 38.21
CA ARG A 181 -6.54 -12.98 37.00
C ARG A 181 -7.21 -12.34 35.80
N ALA A 182 -8.40 -11.76 35.98
CA ALA A 182 -9.18 -11.20 34.88
C ALA A 182 -8.39 -10.14 34.09
N HIS A 183 -7.57 -9.33 34.76
CA HIS A 183 -6.81 -8.26 34.10
C HIS A 183 -5.65 -8.80 33.25
N TYR A 184 -5.08 -9.96 33.60
CA TYR A 184 -4.11 -10.66 32.75
C TYR A 184 -4.76 -11.20 31.48
N LEU A 185 -5.96 -11.78 31.60
CA LEU A 185 -6.70 -12.29 30.45
C LEU A 185 -7.10 -11.14 29.50
N TRP A 186 -7.60 -10.03 30.04
CA TRP A 186 -7.89 -8.83 29.24
C TRP A 186 -6.64 -8.24 28.61
N CYS A 187 -5.52 -8.17 29.34
CA CYS A 187 -4.26 -7.71 28.78
C CYS A 187 -3.77 -8.63 27.66
N GLY A 188 -3.92 -9.94 27.83
CA GLY A 188 -3.62 -10.97 26.83
C GLY A 188 -4.45 -10.80 25.56
N LEU A 189 -5.76 -10.59 25.69
CA LEU A 189 -6.65 -10.33 24.55
C LEU A 189 -6.17 -9.14 23.71
N TRP A 190 -5.94 -7.99 24.35
CA TRP A 190 -5.51 -6.79 23.66
C TRP A 190 -4.08 -6.89 23.11
N LEU A 191 -3.19 -7.59 23.81
CA LEU A 191 -1.84 -7.91 23.34
C LEU A 191 -1.88 -8.75 22.07
N GLY A 192 -2.71 -9.80 22.04
CA GLY A 192 -2.89 -10.64 20.85
C GLY A 192 -3.42 -9.83 19.67
N LEU A 193 -4.46 -9.00 19.88
CA LEU A 193 -4.99 -8.13 18.82
C LEU A 193 -3.97 -7.09 18.34
N ALA A 194 -3.16 -6.51 19.24
CA ALA A 194 -2.10 -5.58 18.87
C ALA A 194 -1.04 -6.27 17.98
N ALA A 195 -0.60 -7.47 18.37
CA ALA A 195 0.34 -8.27 17.59
C ALA A 195 -0.21 -8.67 16.22
N SER A 196 -1.51 -9.00 16.14
CA SER A 196 -2.19 -9.36 14.89
C SER A 196 -2.49 -8.18 13.99
N ALA A 197 -2.63 -6.96 14.54
CA ALA A 197 -2.73 -5.75 13.73
C ALA A 197 -1.37 -5.44 13.08
N LYS A 198 -0.28 -5.49 13.85
CA LYS A 198 1.09 -5.33 13.37
C LYS A 198 2.08 -5.96 14.34
N TYR A 199 3.08 -6.68 13.84
CA TYR A 199 4.03 -7.42 14.70
C TYR A 199 4.66 -6.59 15.84
N PRO A 200 5.07 -5.32 15.66
CA PRO A 200 5.61 -4.50 16.76
C PRO A 200 4.62 -4.28 17.91
N GLY A 201 3.31 -4.43 17.66
CA GLY A 201 2.28 -4.40 18.70
C GLY A 201 2.49 -5.46 19.78
N ALA A 202 3.15 -6.58 19.47
CA ALA A 202 3.51 -7.62 20.45
C ALA A 202 4.38 -7.07 21.59
N MET A 203 5.16 -6.01 21.35
CA MET A 203 6.08 -5.43 22.34
C MET A 203 5.38 -4.89 23.58
N VAL A 204 4.06 -4.66 23.55
CA VAL A 204 3.30 -4.25 24.74
C VAL A 204 3.28 -5.32 25.85
N PHE A 205 3.72 -6.55 25.57
CA PHE A 205 3.87 -7.60 26.60
C PHE A 205 4.78 -7.15 27.76
N ILE A 206 5.80 -6.31 27.49
CA ILE A 206 6.71 -5.82 28.53
C ILE A 206 5.97 -5.02 29.61
N ALA A 207 4.91 -4.31 29.24
CA ALA A 207 4.09 -3.55 30.17
C ALA A 207 3.37 -4.47 31.17
N MET A 208 2.92 -5.65 30.71
CA MET A 208 2.31 -6.68 31.56
C MET A 208 3.33 -7.27 32.55
N LEU A 209 4.54 -7.57 32.07
CA LEU A 209 5.60 -8.12 32.93
C LEU A 209 6.02 -7.13 34.01
N VAL A 210 6.23 -5.86 33.64
CA VAL A 210 6.55 -4.79 34.60
C VAL A 210 5.40 -4.56 35.59
N ALA A 211 4.15 -4.57 35.11
CA ALA A 211 2.98 -4.44 35.98
C ALA A 211 2.90 -5.57 37.01
N HIS A 212 3.14 -6.81 36.57
CA HIS A 212 3.15 -7.97 37.47
C HIS A 212 4.28 -7.89 38.49
N TYR A 213 5.50 -7.54 38.05
CA TYR A 213 6.64 -7.32 38.93
C TYR A 213 6.31 -6.33 40.04
N GLN A 214 5.72 -5.19 39.69
CA GLN A 214 5.40 -4.13 40.64
C GLN A 214 4.26 -4.50 41.60
N TRP A 215 3.31 -5.33 41.15
CA TRP A 215 2.30 -5.87 42.04
C TRP A 215 2.92 -6.85 43.03
N GLN A 216 3.71 -7.82 42.56
CA GLN A 216 4.38 -8.81 43.44
C GLN A 216 5.35 -8.16 44.43
N HIS A 217 6.15 -7.19 43.99
CA HIS A 217 7.09 -6.48 44.84
C HIS A 217 6.39 -5.77 46.01
N ARG A 218 5.18 -5.22 45.80
CA ARG A 218 4.37 -4.63 46.88
C ARG A 218 3.79 -5.67 47.83
N GLN A 219 3.70 -6.92 47.40
CA GLN A 219 3.29 -8.04 48.24
C GLN A 219 4.48 -8.72 48.95
N HIS A 220 5.69 -8.13 48.89
CA HIS A 220 6.93 -8.65 49.50
C HIS A 220 7.26 -10.11 49.15
N ARG A 221 6.95 -10.53 47.91
CA ARG A 221 7.20 -11.91 47.44
C ARG A 221 8.63 -12.08 46.90
N ASN A 222 9.10 -13.33 46.81
CA ASN A 222 10.43 -13.65 46.30
C ASN A 222 10.54 -13.36 44.78
N PRO A 223 11.54 -12.57 44.32
CA PRO A 223 11.74 -12.24 42.91
C PRO A 223 11.81 -13.43 41.95
N LEU A 224 12.30 -14.59 42.40
CA LEU A 224 12.39 -15.81 41.59
C LEU A 224 11.00 -16.38 41.22
N THR A 225 9.95 -16.05 41.97
CA THR A 225 8.57 -16.50 41.69
C THR A 225 7.84 -15.62 40.67
N TYR A 226 8.48 -14.56 40.17
CA TYR A 226 7.82 -13.55 39.32
C TYR A 226 7.59 -14.02 37.89
N ILE A 227 8.47 -14.86 37.34
CA ILE A 227 8.39 -15.35 35.95
C ILE A 227 7.50 -16.62 35.87
N PHE A 228 7.33 -17.34 36.99
CA PHE A 228 6.54 -18.58 37.06
C PHE A 228 5.08 -18.37 37.48
N SER A 229 4.60 -17.13 37.50
CA SER A 229 3.21 -16.84 37.83
C SER A 229 2.25 -17.41 36.78
N SER A 230 1.35 -18.30 37.20
CA SER A 230 0.32 -18.88 36.33
C SER A 230 -0.55 -17.83 35.66
N HIS A 231 -0.77 -16.67 36.28
CA HIS A 231 -1.54 -15.57 35.71
C HIS A 231 -0.88 -14.93 34.48
N VAL A 232 0.46 -14.74 34.52
CA VAL A 232 1.21 -14.19 33.38
C VAL A 232 1.13 -15.16 32.21
N TRP A 233 1.38 -16.44 32.45
CA TRP A 233 1.30 -17.48 31.42
C TRP A 233 -0.09 -17.62 30.82
N GLN A 234 -1.15 -17.51 31.62
CA GLN A 234 -2.51 -17.49 31.08
C GLN A 234 -2.78 -16.26 30.21
N GLY A 235 -2.30 -15.08 30.60
CA GLY A 235 -2.40 -13.87 29.77
C GLY A 235 -1.65 -14.02 28.43
N LEU A 236 -0.41 -14.53 28.46
CA LEU A 236 0.38 -14.80 27.26
C LEU A 236 -0.24 -15.90 26.39
N PHE A 237 -0.81 -16.94 26.99
CA PHE A 237 -1.53 -17.99 26.28
C PHE A 237 -2.77 -17.44 25.57
N VAL A 238 -3.57 -16.60 26.24
CA VAL A 238 -4.69 -15.89 25.59
C VAL A 238 -4.20 -15.02 24.44
N ALA A 239 -3.08 -14.31 24.61
CA ALA A 239 -2.50 -13.52 23.51
C ALA A 239 -2.12 -14.39 22.31
N GLY A 240 -1.50 -15.55 22.55
CA GLY A 240 -1.16 -16.52 21.51
C GLY A 240 -2.40 -17.11 20.81
N LEU A 241 -3.44 -17.46 21.57
CA LEU A 241 -4.71 -17.94 20.99
C LEU A 241 -5.38 -16.89 20.13
N VAL A 242 -5.43 -15.64 20.60
CA VAL A 242 -6.02 -14.53 19.85
C VAL A 242 -5.21 -14.28 18.58
N PHE A 243 -3.88 -14.31 18.66
CA PHE A 243 -3.02 -14.18 17.50
C PHE A 243 -3.26 -15.32 16.49
N ALA A 244 -3.29 -16.57 16.93
CA ALA A 244 -3.58 -17.72 16.07
C ALA A 244 -4.98 -17.67 15.45
N ALA A 245 -5.99 -17.18 16.19
CA ALA A 245 -7.35 -17.05 15.68
C ALA A 245 -7.51 -15.92 14.65
N THR A 246 -6.66 -14.89 14.69
CA THR A 246 -6.76 -13.70 13.83
C THR A 246 -5.70 -13.65 12.72
N SER A 247 -4.71 -14.53 12.80
CA SER A 247 -3.64 -14.72 11.81
C SER A 247 -3.32 -16.21 11.63
N PRO A 248 -4.32 -17.09 11.33
CA PRO A 248 -4.11 -18.54 11.32
C PRO A 248 -3.08 -19.01 10.29
N TYR A 249 -2.99 -18.32 9.14
CA TYR A 249 -2.09 -18.70 8.05
C TYR A 249 -0.61 -18.44 8.33
N VAL A 250 -0.28 -17.70 9.39
CA VAL A 250 1.10 -17.67 9.92
C VAL A 250 1.58 -19.07 10.29
N PHE A 251 0.66 -19.95 10.72
CA PHE A 251 0.93 -21.34 11.07
C PHE A 251 0.65 -22.31 9.92
N LEU A 252 -0.39 -22.05 9.12
CA LEU A 252 -0.80 -22.94 8.03
C LEU A 252 0.08 -22.81 6.77
N ASP A 253 0.63 -21.62 6.51
CA ASP A 253 1.60 -21.35 5.44
C ASP A 253 2.92 -20.81 6.01
N LEU A 254 3.52 -21.63 6.86
CA LEU A 254 4.73 -21.27 7.59
C LEU A 254 5.91 -20.93 6.66
N LYS A 255 5.98 -21.56 5.49
CA LYS A 255 7.08 -21.35 4.53
C LYS A 255 7.05 -19.93 3.99
N THR A 256 5.91 -19.47 3.49
CA THR A 256 5.75 -18.11 2.96
C THR A 256 5.90 -17.09 4.09
N PHE A 257 5.32 -17.36 5.27
CA PHE A 257 5.50 -16.51 6.45
C PHE A 257 6.97 -16.30 6.81
N LEU A 258 7.77 -17.36 6.92
CA LEU A 258 9.18 -17.25 7.27
C LEU A 258 9.99 -16.50 6.21
N SER A 259 9.65 -16.68 4.93
CA SER A 259 10.26 -15.95 3.82
C SER A 259 9.98 -14.45 3.91
N ASP A 260 8.72 -14.07 4.09
CA ASP A 260 8.31 -12.67 4.21
C ASP A 260 8.85 -12.00 5.47
N LEU A 261 8.92 -12.73 6.60
CA LEU A 261 9.53 -12.21 7.82
C LEU A 261 11.02 -11.95 7.64
N ALA A 262 11.73 -12.83 6.92
CA ALA A 262 13.14 -12.63 6.58
C ALA A 262 13.34 -11.45 5.64
N PHE A 263 12.44 -11.28 4.64
CA PHE A 263 12.42 -10.11 3.77
C PHE A 263 12.22 -8.83 4.58
N GLU A 264 11.21 -8.77 5.45
CA GLU A 264 10.91 -7.58 6.25
C GLU A 264 12.07 -7.23 7.18
N ARG A 265 12.70 -8.23 7.82
CA ARG A 265 13.90 -7.97 8.63
C ARG A 265 14.99 -7.27 7.81
N ARG A 266 15.30 -7.81 6.62
CA ARG A 266 16.31 -7.22 5.73
C ARG A 266 15.88 -5.85 5.23
N HIS A 267 14.60 -5.66 4.95
CA HIS A 267 14.02 -4.39 4.55
C HIS A 267 14.20 -3.31 5.64
N MET A 268 13.95 -3.66 6.91
CA MET A 268 14.14 -2.76 8.05
C MET A 268 15.62 -2.42 8.30
N GLU A 269 16.53 -3.36 8.00
CA GLU A 269 17.99 -3.19 8.09
C GLU A 269 18.56 -2.30 6.97
N LEU A 270 18.05 -2.41 5.74
CA LEU A 270 18.56 -1.66 4.57
C LEU A 270 17.96 -0.25 4.47
N GLY A 271 16.69 -0.08 4.82
CA GLY A 271 16.00 1.21 4.71
C GLY A 271 15.44 1.49 3.30
N HIS A 272 15.20 2.76 3.01
CA HIS A 272 14.66 3.23 1.73
C HIS A 272 15.46 4.40 1.14
N LEU A 273 15.52 4.48 -0.18
CA LEU A 273 16.09 5.58 -0.97
C LEU A 273 15.64 6.94 -0.43
N GLY A 274 16.62 7.83 -0.23
CA GLY A 274 16.45 9.17 0.34
C GLY A 274 16.34 9.18 1.87
N ARG A 275 16.55 8.04 2.54
CA ARG A 275 16.57 7.90 4.01
C ARG A 275 17.74 7.03 4.52
N GLU A 276 18.73 6.74 3.67
CA GLU A 276 19.76 5.74 3.94
C GLU A 276 20.90 6.23 4.86
N GLY A 277 21.09 7.54 5.00
CA GLY A 277 22.25 8.14 5.70
C GLY A 277 22.10 8.44 7.19
N GLY A 278 20.92 8.28 7.81
CA GLY A 278 20.67 8.69 9.20
C GLY A 278 20.15 7.54 10.07
N ARG A 279 20.63 7.44 11.32
CA ARG A 279 19.97 6.58 12.32
C ARG A 279 18.51 7.04 12.44
N ALA A 280 17.54 6.13 12.36
CA ALA A 280 16.11 6.47 12.28
C ALA A 280 15.60 7.41 13.39
N TRP A 281 16.26 7.46 14.55
CA TRP A 281 15.91 8.40 15.62
C TRP A 281 15.99 9.89 15.21
N LEU A 282 16.93 10.27 14.32
CA LEU A 282 17.03 11.65 13.82
C LEU A 282 15.79 12.02 12.99
N TYR A 283 15.25 11.08 12.22
CA TYR A 283 14.00 11.27 11.48
C TYR A 283 12.82 11.52 12.41
N TYR A 284 12.72 10.76 13.51
CA TYR A 284 11.64 10.99 14.47
C TYR A 284 11.77 12.35 15.15
N LEU A 285 12.97 12.75 15.59
CA LEU A 285 13.19 14.05 16.24
C LEU A 285 12.96 15.24 15.31
N GLY A 286 13.47 15.20 14.07
CA GLY A 286 13.41 16.32 13.13
C GLY A 286 12.11 16.40 12.33
N GLY A 287 11.51 15.25 11.99
CA GLY A 287 10.33 15.19 11.12
C GLY A 287 9.03 14.85 11.83
N VAL A 288 9.03 13.78 12.64
CA VAL A 288 7.78 13.23 13.21
C VAL A 288 7.31 13.99 14.44
N LEU A 289 8.22 14.38 15.32
CA LEU A 289 7.86 15.10 16.54
C LEU A 289 7.28 16.51 16.26
N PRO A 290 7.89 17.37 15.42
CA PRO A 290 7.40 18.73 15.20
C PRO A 290 6.08 18.78 14.43
N GLN A 291 5.89 17.88 13.46
CA GLN A 291 4.73 17.87 12.56
C GLN A 291 3.63 16.89 12.97
N GLY A 292 3.96 15.88 13.78
CA GLY A 292 3.07 14.78 14.11
C GLY A 292 2.56 14.82 15.55
N TRP A 293 3.42 15.17 16.52
CA TRP A 293 3.12 15.07 17.96
C TRP A 293 3.09 16.41 18.68
N THR A 294 3.59 17.47 18.05
CA THR A 294 3.78 18.82 18.59
C THR A 294 4.74 18.88 19.80
N PRO A 295 5.69 19.83 19.84
CA PRO A 295 6.62 19.97 20.97
C PRO A 295 5.94 20.10 22.34
N VAL A 296 4.75 20.73 22.40
CA VAL A 296 3.98 20.93 23.63
C VAL A 296 3.55 19.60 24.26
N LEU A 297 2.97 18.68 23.48
CA LEU A 297 2.52 17.39 24.02
C LEU A 297 3.69 16.52 24.47
N ILE A 298 4.83 16.59 23.76
CA ILE A 298 6.05 15.87 24.12
C ILE A 298 6.61 16.40 25.43
N GLY A 299 6.70 17.73 25.59
CA GLY A 299 7.14 18.37 26.82
C GLY A 299 6.25 18.01 28.01
N LEU A 300 4.93 18.07 27.83
CA LEU A 300 3.97 17.63 28.84
C LEU A 300 4.11 16.14 29.18
N ALA A 301 4.30 15.28 28.18
CA ALA A 301 4.52 13.85 28.39
C ALA A 301 5.81 13.59 29.20
N GLY A 302 6.89 14.31 28.91
CA GLY A 302 8.14 14.26 29.67
C GLY A 302 7.93 14.65 31.14
N VAL A 303 7.23 15.77 31.40
CA VAL A 303 6.88 16.20 32.77
C VAL A 303 6.02 15.16 33.49
N GLY A 304 5.06 14.55 32.79
CA GLY A 304 4.20 13.50 33.32
C GLY A 304 4.97 12.23 33.69
N LEU A 305 5.83 11.75 32.81
CA LEU A 305 6.66 10.56 33.04
C LEU A 305 7.64 10.79 34.19
N LEU A 306 8.40 11.89 34.17
CA LEU A 306 9.39 12.21 35.21
C LEU A 306 8.72 12.46 36.56
N GLY A 307 7.72 13.34 36.61
CA GLY A 307 6.98 13.62 37.85
C GLY A 307 6.28 12.37 38.40
N GLY A 308 5.76 11.53 37.50
CA GLY A 308 5.07 10.30 37.85
C GLY A 308 6.00 9.24 38.44
N MET A 309 7.26 9.18 37.98
CA MET A 309 8.29 8.31 38.53
C MET A 309 8.81 8.78 39.89
N LEU A 310 8.81 10.09 40.15
CA LEU A 310 9.21 10.69 41.42
C LEU A 310 8.16 10.51 42.53
N GLN A 311 6.88 10.43 42.17
CA GLN A 311 5.78 10.23 43.11
C GLN A 311 5.51 8.74 43.36
N SER A 312 5.65 8.28 44.61
CA SER A 312 5.55 6.86 44.99
C SER A 312 4.22 6.20 44.56
N HIS A 313 3.11 6.92 44.64
CA HIS A 313 1.76 6.41 44.33
C HIS A 313 1.51 6.27 42.81
N SER A 314 2.13 7.10 41.97
CA SER A 314 2.01 7.03 40.51
C SER A 314 3.13 6.23 39.84
N ARG A 315 4.29 6.07 40.50
CA ARG A 315 5.47 5.39 39.97
C ARG A 315 5.12 4.00 39.42
N VAL A 316 4.29 3.28 40.16
CA VAL A 316 3.82 1.95 39.75
C VAL A 316 2.99 2.02 38.47
N LYS A 317 2.12 3.00 38.36
CA LYS A 317 1.19 3.15 37.23
C LYS A 317 1.88 3.64 35.96
N VAL A 318 2.98 4.37 36.10
CA VAL A 318 3.72 4.98 34.99
C VAL A 318 4.78 4.02 34.42
N ALA A 319 5.41 3.17 35.24
CA ALA A 319 6.55 2.39 34.79
C ALA A 319 6.21 1.36 33.69
N SER A 320 5.02 0.73 33.71
CA SER A 320 4.60 -0.19 32.64
C SER A 320 4.56 0.48 31.28
N GLY A 321 4.00 1.70 31.21
CA GLY A 321 3.95 2.49 29.99
C GLY A 321 5.34 2.99 29.57
N LEU A 322 6.17 3.42 30.53
CA LEU A 322 7.55 3.82 30.27
C LEU A 322 8.39 2.66 29.73
N ALA A 323 8.24 1.45 30.26
CA ALA A 323 8.97 0.28 29.78
C ALA A 323 8.62 -0.06 28.33
N PHE A 324 7.33 0.00 27.98
CA PHE A 324 6.90 -0.14 26.58
C PHE A 324 7.45 0.96 25.68
N LEU A 325 7.36 2.23 26.12
CA LEU A 325 7.90 3.37 25.38
C LEU A 325 9.40 3.19 25.11
N LEU A 326 10.18 2.82 26.12
CA LEU A 326 11.64 2.62 25.99
C LEU A 326 11.97 1.43 25.08
N LEU A 327 11.26 0.30 25.20
CA LEU A 327 11.45 -0.85 24.33
C LEU A 327 11.17 -0.51 22.86
N MET A 328 10.06 0.18 22.60
CA MET A 328 9.73 0.62 21.24
C MET A 328 10.76 1.62 20.71
N LEU A 329 11.17 2.62 21.49
CA LEU A 329 12.20 3.56 21.05
C LEU A 329 13.55 2.87 20.77
N PHE A 330 13.92 1.88 21.58
CA PHE A 330 15.11 1.06 21.34
C PHE A 330 15.03 0.31 20.00
N VAL A 331 13.90 -0.36 19.74
CA VAL A 331 13.68 -1.07 18.47
C VAL A 331 13.67 -0.10 17.28
N LEU A 332 12.93 1.00 17.37
CA LEU A 332 12.90 2.01 16.31
C LEU A 332 14.29 2.59 16.03
N SER A 333 15.14 2.72 17.07
CA SER A 333 16.52 3.19 16.91
C SER A 333 17.45 2.19 16.24
N SER A 334 17.08 0.90 16.24
CA SER A 334 17.83 -0.17 15.56
C SER A 334 17.54 -0.28 14.07
N TRP A 335 16.48 0.37 13.59
CA TRP A 335 16.07 0.31 12.18
C TRP A 335 16.73 1.42 11.36
N ARG A 336 17.02 1.13 10.09
CA ARG A 336 17.32 2.17 9.07
C ARG A 336 16.06 2.65 8.39
N MET A 337 15.08 1.76 8.22
CA MET A 337 13.76 2.13 7.73
C MET A 337 13.06 3.01 8.76
N ALA A 338 12.75 4.24 8.36
CA ALA A 338 12.07 5.22 9.20
C ALA A 338 10.76 5.65 8.52
N ALA A 339 9.64 5.56 9.24
CA ALA A 339 8.33 6.01 8.78
C ALA A 339 7.52 6.54 9.96
N ALA A 340 6.85 7.67 9.79
CA ALA A 340 6.12 8.35 10.86
C ALA A 340 5.08 7.44 11.53
N ARG A 341 4.40 6.59 10.74
CA ARG A 341 3.40 5.62 11.20
C ARG A 341 3.88 4.68 12.30
N TYR A 342 5.17 4.34 12.34
CA TYR A 342 5.73 3.49 13.40
C TYR A 342 5.75 4.13 14.80
N ALA A 343 5.56 5.44 14.89
CA ALA A 343 5.39 6.11 16.18
C ALA A 343 3.95 5.97 16.72
N LEU A 344 2.95 5.65 15.89
CA LEU A 344 1.54 5.61 16.30
C LEU A 344 1.25 4.71 17.52
N PRO A 345 1.87 3.53 17.68
CA PRO A 345 1.66 2.71 18.87
C PRO A 345 2.04 3.41 20.19
N LEU A 346 2.87 4.47 20.14
CA LEU A 346 3.25 5.25 21.31
C LEU A 346 2.14 6.24 21.74
N LEU A 347 1.08 6.42 20.95
CA LEU A 347 0.06 7.48 21.12
C LEU A 347 -0.71 7.37 22.42
N PRO A 348 -1.16 6.17 22.83
CA PRO A 348 -1.81 6.02 24.12
C PRO A 348 -0.95 6.47 25.29
N ILE A 349 0.31 6.04 25.35
CA ILE A 349 1.18 6.36 26.50
C ILE A 349 1.59 7.83 26.51
N LEU A 350 1.90 8.41 25.34
CA LEU A 350 2.28 9.81 25.25
C LEU A 350 1.10 10.74 25.58
N CYS A 351 -0.12 10.46 25.09
CA CYS A 351 -1.30 11.26 25.45
C CYS A 351 -1.65 11.15 26.94
N ALA A 352 -1.61 9.94 27.50
CA ALA A 352 -1.87 9.71 28.92
C ALA A 352 -0.82 10.37 29.82
N SER A 353 0.45 10.36 29.40
CA SER A 353 1.53 11.00 30.12
C SER A 353 1.44 12.53 30.03
N ALA A 354 1.05 13.08 28.88
CA ALA A 354 0.84 14.52 28.73
C ALA A 354 -0.29 15.03 29.63
N ALA A 355 -1.40 14.27 29.75
CA ALA A 355 -2.45 14.56 30.72
C ALA A 355 -1.96 14.53 32.17
N LEU A 356 -1.11 13.56 32.52
CA LEU A 356 -0.50 13.48 33.84
C LEU A 356 0.45 14.66 34.11
N GLY A 357 1.25 15.06 33.12
CA GLY A 357 2.12 16.24 33.21
C GLY A 357 1.35 17.53 33.42
N LEU A 358 0.24 17.70 32.69
CA LEU A 358 -0.67 18.84 32.88
C LEU A 358 -1.28 18.85 34.28
N SER A 359 -1.66 17.68 34.81
CA SER A 359 -2.10 17.53 36.20
C SER A 359 -1.03 17.96 37.20
N HIS A 360 0.23 17.56 37.01
CA HIS A 360 1.33 17.97 37.88
C HIS A 360 1.57 19.49 37.84
N ILE A 361 1.49 20.10 36.65
CA ILE A 361 1.63 21.55 36.50
C ILE A 361 0.49 22.27 37.22
N PHE A 362 -0.76 21.83 37.01
CA PHE A 362 -1.93 22.40 37.68
C PHE A 362 -1.86 22.28 39.20
N GLN A 363 -1.32 21.17 39.72
CA GLN A 363 -1.10 20.97 41.14
C GLN A 363 -0.01 21.88 41.74
N ARG A 364 0.83 22.54 40.93
CA ARG A 364 1.79 23.56 41.39
C ARG A 364 1.21 24.97 41.42
N VAL A 365 0.08 25.22 40.75
CA VAL A 365 -0.63 26.50 40.84
C VAL A 365 -1.08 26.74 42.29
N PRO A 366 -0.98 27.96 42.86
CA PRO A 366 -1.49 28.25 44.20
C PRO A 366 -2.95 27.84 44.37
N GLN A 367 -3.31 27.26 45.52
CA GLN A 367 -4.66 26.72 45.75
C GLN A 367 -5.77 27.76 45.55
N SER A 368 -5.52 29.03 45.90
CA SER A 368 -6.45 30.15 45.70
C SER A 368 -6.81 30.42 44.23
N LEU A 369 -5.93 30.04 43.29
CA LEU A 369 -6.13 30.25 41.85
C LEU A 369 -6.66 29.00 41.15
N ARG A 370 -6.68 27.84 41.81
CA ARG A 370 -7.14 26.59 41.20
C ARG A 370 -8.65 26.61 41.03
N SER A 371 -9.09 26.68 39.79
CA SER A 371 -10.49 26.48 39.41
C SER A 371 -10.61 25.47 38.27
N PRO A 372 -11.77 24.79 38.12
CA PRO A 372 -12.05 23.97 36.94
C PRO A 372 -11.89 24.74 35.63
N VAL A 373 -12.21 26.05 35.65
CA VAL A 373 -12.08 26.96 34.50
C VAL A 373 -10.61 27.13 34.12
N LEU A 374 -9.71 27.38 35.08
CA LEU A 374 -8.27 27.50 34.81
C LEU A 374 -7.70 26.18 34.27
N GLY A 375 -8.09 25.04 34.86
CA GLY A 375 -7.68 23.73 34.37
C GLY A 375 -8.13 23.48 32.91
N ALA A 376 -9.37 23.85 32.58
CA ALA A 376 -9.88 23.78 31.21
C ALA A 376 -9.13 24.73 30.26
N ALA A 377 -8.84 25.96 30.69
CA ALA A 377 -8.10 26.94 29.89
C ALA A 377 -6.68 26.44 29.55
N LEU A 378 -5.96 25.87 30.52
CA LEU A 378 -4.64 25.27 30.29
C LEU A 378 -4.71 24.08 29.32
N ALA A 379 -5.74 23.24 29.46
CA ALA A 379 -5.96 22.12 28.55
C ALA A 379 -6.26 22.59 27.11
N VAL A 380 -7.10 23.60 26.95
CA VAL A 380 -7.42 24.21 25.64
C VAL A 380 -6.18 24.84 25.01
N LEU A 381 -5.39 25.59 25.79
CA LEU A 381 -4.15 26.19 25.30
C LEU A 381 -3.15 25.14 24.82
N ALA A 382 -3.01 24.02 25.55
CA ALA A 382 -2.12 22.93 25.16
C ALA A 382 -2.63 22.13 23.94
N LEU A 383 -3.94 22.15 23.66
CA LEU A 383 -4.55 21.45 22.52
C LEU A 383 -4.73 22.33 21.28
N SER A 384 -4.75 23.66 21.43
CA SER A 384 -5.06 24.58 20.33
C SER A 384 -4.14 24.39 19.12
N PHE A 385 -2.84 24.22 19.37
CA PHE A 385 -1.85 24.02 18.32
C PHE A 385 -1.97 22.65 17.62
N PRO A 386 -2.03 21.49 18.31
CA PRO A 386 -2.33 20.20 17.68
C PRO A 386 -3.62 20.21 16.86
N VAL A 387 -4.70 20.81 17.39
CA VAL A 387 -6.00 20.89 16.70
C VAL A 387 -5.87 21.73 15.43
N ALA A 388 -5.22 22.89 15.49
CA ALA A 388 -5.00 23.75 14.32
C ALA A 388 -4.16 23.06 13.25
N GLN A 389 -3.09 22.34 13.64
CA GLN A 389 -2.28 21.57 12.70
C GLN A 389 -3.06 20.40 12.06
N SER A 390 -3.87 19.69 12.84
CA SER A 390 -4.73 18.63 12.31
C SER A 390 -5.79 19.16 11.35
N TRP A 391 -6.42 20.30 11.68
CA TRP A 391 -7.37 20.96 10.80
C TRP A 391 -6.72 21.40 9.48
N SER A 392 -5.54 22.03 9.56
CA SER A 392 -4.76 22.42 8.38
C SER A 392 -4.39 21.22 7.52
N ALA A 393 -3.96 20.11 8.13
CA ALA A 393 -3.60 18.88 7.42
C ALA A 393 -4.79 18.25 6.68
N VAL A 394 -5.96 18.19 7.32
CA VAL A 394 -7.19 17.66 6.72
C VAL A 394 -7.69 18.58 5.60
N SER A 395 -7.64 19.89 5.82
CA SER A 395 -8.03 20.89 4.82
C SER A 395 -7.10 20.83 3.60
N HIS A 396 -5.81 20.55 3.80
CA HIS A 396 -4.85 20.41 2.71
C HIS A 396 -5.19 19.25 1.76
N ARG A 397 -5.87 18.19 2.25
CA ARG A 397 -6.35 17.08 1.39
C ARG A 397 -7.51 17.45 0.47
N ALA A 398 -8.12 18.63 0.64
CA ALA A 398 -9.10 19.14 -0.31
C ALA A 398 -8.48 19.63 -1.63
N LYS A 399 -7.15 19.83 -1.67
CA LYS A 399 -6.47 20.23 -2.90
C LYS A 399 -6.47 19.09 -3.90
N GLU A 400 -6.54 19.45 -5.18
CA GLU A 400 -6.37 18.51 -6.29
C GLU A 400 -4.99 17.82 -6.22
N ASP A 401 -4.93 16.55 -6.56
CA ASP A 401 -3.67 15.80 -6.58
C ASP A 401 -2.83 16.17 -7.81
N SER A 402 -1.53 16.41 -7.63
CA SER A 402 -0.61 16.82 -8.69
C SER A 402 -0.55 15.80 -9.80
N ARG A 403 -0.71 14.51 -9.48
CA ARG A 403 -0.66 13.41 -10.45
C ARG A 403 -1.93 13.36 -11.30
N LEU A 404 -3.10 13.63 -10.71
CA LEU A 404 -4.36 13.74 -11.45
C LEU A 404 -4.34 14.97 -12.36
N ALA A 405 -3.95 16.12 -11.81
CA ALA A 405 -3.85 17.36 -12.58
C ALA A 405 -2.85 17.23 -13.74
N CYS A 406 -1.72 16.54 -13.51
CA CYS A 406 -0.73 16.25 -14.54
C CYS A 406 -1.27 15.28 -15.59
N ALA A 407 -1.97 14.21 -15.19
CA ALA A 407 -2.58 13.27 -16.12
C ALA A 407 -3.59 13.97 -17.04
N ALA A 408 -4.50 14.78 -16.47
CA ALA A 408 -5.48 15.55 -17.24
C ALA A 408 -4.79 16.51 -18.23
N TRP A 409 -3.78 17.25 -17.76
CA TRP A 409 -3.03 18.15 -18.61
C TRP A 409 -2.31 17.42 -19.76
N LEU A 410 -1.71 16.25 -19.49
CA LEU A 410 -1.05 15.45 -20.53
C LEU A 410 -2.05 15.00 -21.59
N LEU A 411 -3.22 14.51 -21.19
CA LEU A 411 -4.25 14.07 -22.13
C LEU A 411 -4.74 15.21 -23.05
N GLU A 412 -4.74 16.44 -22.57
CA GLU A 412 -5.12 17.64 -23.35
C GLU A 412 -3.98 18.20 -24.23
N ASN A 413 -2.71 18.01 -23.83
CA ASN A 413 -1.57 18.71 -24.42
C ASN A 413 -0.62 17.81 -25.22
N THR A 414 -0.98 16.53 -25.38
CA THR A 414 -0.22 15.56 -26.19
C THR A 414 -1.12 14.89 -27.22
N GLU A 415 -0.56 14.22 -28.24
CA GLU A 415 -1.29 13.44 -29.27
C GLU A 415 -1.24 11.91 -29.05
N GLU A 416 -2.25 11.13 -29.46
CA GLU A 416 -2.38 9.69 -29.11
C GLU A 416 -1.11 8.87 -29.42
N GLY A 417 -0.36 9.23 -30.47
CA GLY A 417 0.88 8.58 -30.85
C GLY A 417 2.12 8.96 -30.02
N GLU A 418 2.09 10.08 -29.30
CA GLU A 418 3.24 10.55 -28.52
C GLU A 418 3.59 9.58 -27.39
N THR A 419 4.89 9.50 -27.14
CA THR A 419 5.52 8.63 -26.16
C THR A 419 5.85 9.40 -24.89
N ILE A 420 5.45 8.83 -23.75
CA ILE A 420 5.53 9.46 -22.44
C ILE A 420 6.33 8.55 -21.52
N LEU A 421 7.44 9.06 -21.00
CA LEU A 421 8.18 8.45 -19.90
C LEU A 421 7.71 9.07 -18.59
N THR A 422 7.43 8.27 -17.57
CA THR A 422 7.02 8.80 -16.25
C THR A 422 7.72 8.05 -15.12
N GLU A 423 8.04 8.76 -14.05
CA GLU A 423 8.63 8.16 -12.84
C GLU A 423 7.57 7.57 -11.90
N ARG A 424 8.02 6.72 -10.97
CA ARG A 424 7.20 6.37 -9.81
C ARG A 424 6.72 7.63 -9.10
N TYR A 425 5.49 7.60 -8.60
CA TYR A 425 4.79 8.78 -8.05
C TYR A 425 4.52 9.89 -9.08
N GLY A 426 4.56 9.59 -10.38
CA GLY A 426 4.03 10.40 -11.48
C GLY A 426 2.54 10.15 -11.73
N PRO A 427 1.98 10.70 -12.83
CA PRO A 427 0.60 10.46 -13.26
C PRO A 427 0.38 9.00 -13.64
N GLU A 428 -0.83 8.50 -13.37
CA GLU A 428 -1.31 7.22 -13.87
C GLU A 428 -2.03 7.47 -15.21
N LEU A 429 -1.62 6.76 -16.25
CA LEU A 429 -2.14 6.91 -17.61
C LEU A 429 -2.55 5.55 -18.21
N GLU A 430 -2.64 4.51 -17.38
CA GLU A 430 -3.15 3.19 -17.77
C GLU A 430 -4.56 3.31 -18.36
N GLY A 431 -4.82 2.57 -19.45
CA GLY A 431 -6.07 2.66 -20.20
C GLY A 431 -6.19 3.85 -21.15
N SER A 432 -5.27 4.82 -21.09
CA SER A 432 -5.14 5.80 -22.16
C SER A 432 -4.58 5.12 -23.41
N LYS A 433 -4.94 5.61 -24.60
CA LYS A 433 -4.33 5.12 -25.86
C LYS A 433 -2.87 5.58 -26.05
N ARG A 434 -2.26 6.17 -25.00
CA ARG A 434 -0.92 6.76 -25.06
C ARG A 434 0.16 5.71 -24.91
N ASN A 435 1.32 5.99 -25.49
CA ASN A 435 2.50 5.15 -25.38
C ASN A 435 3.28 5.50 -24.10
N VAL A 436 2.91 4.90 -22.97
CA VAL A 436 3.52 5.22 -21.67
C VAL A 436 4.56 4.17 -21.27
N LEU A 437 5.70 4.63 -20.75
CA LEU A 437 6.71 3.80 -20.10
C LEU A 437 6.98 4.35 -18.70
N TYR A 438 7.03 3.47 -17.71
CA TYR A 438 7.33 3.84 -16.33
C TYR A 438 8.80 3.54 -16.01
N LEU A 439 9.57 4.57 -15.63
CA LEU A 439 10.96 4.39 -15.19
C LEU A 439 11.00 3.43 -13.99
N PRO A 440 11.89 2.43 -14.02
CA PRO A 440 11.89 1.40 -13.02
C PRO A 440 12.49 1.95 -11.73
N PHE A 441 11.88 1.61 -10.60
CA PHE A 441 12.25 2.16 -9.31
C PHE A 441 12.22 1.08 -8.25
N HIS A 442 13.32 0.93 -7.51
CA HIS A 442 13.36 0.09 -6.32
C HIS A 442 13.91 0.85 -5.13
N GLY A 443 13.04 1.06 -4.16
CA GLY A 443 13.35 1.90 -3.02
C GLY A 443 14.36 1.31 -2.04
N VAL A 444 14.77 0.04 -2.14
CA VAL A 444 15.71 -0.58 -1.16
C VAL A 444 17.07 -0.90 -1.77
N THR A 445 17.11 -1.13 -3.08
CA THR A 445 18.33 -1.46 -3.83
C THR A 445 18.29 -0.74 -5.17
N PRO A 446 18.45 0.59 -5.18
CA PRO A 446 18.29 1.41 -6.39
C PRO A 446 19.29 1.02 -7.50
N HIS A 447 20.51 0.61 -7.11
CA HIS A 447 21.61 0.28 -8.02
C HIS A 447 21.32 -0.83 -9.03
N ILE A 448 20.38 -1.72 -8.72
CA ILE A 448 19.95 -2.78 -9.65
C ILE A 448 19.39 -2.16 -10.95
N TYR A 449 18.91 -0.93 -10.90
CA TYR A 449 18.29 -0.21 -12.01
C TYR A 449 19.19 0.86 -12.63
N ASP A 450 20.44 1.02 -12.19
CA ASP A 450 21.39 2.01 -12.74
C ASP A 450 21.43 2.01 -14.28
N PRO A 451 21.43 0.84 -14.97
CA PRO A 451 21.43 0.81 -16.44
C PRO A 451 20.18 1.43 -17.10
N ALA A 452 19.03 1.43 -16.43
CA ALA A 452 17.85 2.10 -16.95
C ALA A 452 17.96 3.64 -16.88
N TYR A 453 18.84 4.19 -16.06
CA TYR A 453 19.03 5.64 -15.94
C TYR A 453 20.09 6.14 -16.92
N SER A 454 19.80 6.02 -18.22
CA SER A 454 20.63 6.54 -19.32
C SER A 454 19.81 7.45 -20.23
N PRO A 455 20.17 8.74 -20.40
CA PRO A 455 19.42 9.68 -21.24
C PRO A 455 19.25 9.22 -22.70
N VAL A 456 20.22 8.45 -23.20
CA VAL A 456 20.23 7.96 -24.59
C VAL A 456 19.05 7.00 -24.83
N LEU A 457 18.63 6.21 -23.84
CA LEU A 457 17.47 5.30 -23.95
C LEU A 457 16.16 6.03 -24.22
N TYR A 458 16.09 7.32 -23.89
CA TYR A 458 14.87 8.11 -23.94
C TYR A 458 14.99 9.31 -24.86
N SER A 459 16.05 9.39 -25.68
CA SER A 459 16.23 10.49 -26.63
C SER A 459 15.11 10.57 -27.67
N THR A 460 14.43 9.45 -27.93
CA THR A 460 13.30 9.37 -28.84
C THR A 460 11.95 9.71 -28.19
N PHE A 461 11.88 9.82 -26.86
CA PHE A 461 10.63 10.10 -26.17
C PHE A 461 10.18 11.55 -26.36
N ASP A 462 8.88 11.76 -26.51
CA ASP A 462 8.31 13.08 -26.76
C ASP A 462 8.16 13.87 -25.46
N VAL A 463 7.74 13.19 -24.39
CA VAL A 463 7.48 13.78 -23.08
C VAL A 463 8.09 12.93 -21.97
N ILE A 464 8.70 13.60 -20.99
CA ILE A 464 9.21 12.99 -19.76
C ILE A 464 8.56 13.69 -18.57
N VAL A 465 7.98 12.91 -17.66
CA VAL A 465 7.39 13.39 -16.41
C VAL A 465 8.27 12.95 -15.25
N LEU A 466 8.91 13.93 -14.61
CA LEU A 466 9.74 13.72 -13.43
C LEU A 466 8.93 14.00 -12.16
N SER A 467 9.16 13.19 -11.13
CA SER A 467 8.55 13.35 -9.82
C SER A 467 9.61 13.67 -8.79
N ALA A 468 9.44 14.79 -8.08
CA ALA A 468 10.22 15.10 -6.88
C ALA A 468 10.15 13.99 -5.80
N GLY A 469 9.15 13.11 -5.89
CA GLY A 469 9.08 11.89 -5.09
C GLY A 469 10.22 10.91 -5.34
N VAL A 470 10.92 11.01 -6.47
CA VAL A 470 12.05 10.16 -6.90
C VAL A 470 13.28 11.03 -7.17
N SER A 471 13.20 11.98 -8.09
CA SER A 471 14.35 12.77 -8.58
C SER A 471 15.10 13.47 -7.45
N ASP A 472 14.37 14.14 -6.56
CA ASP A 472 14.98 14.91 -5.47
C ASP A 472 15.69 14.00 -4.47
N ARG A 473 15.25 12.74 -4.33
CA ARG A 473 15.90 11.78 -3.43
C ARG A 473 17.26 11.35 -3.98
N TYR A 474 17.36 11.09 -5.28
CA TYR A 474 18.62 10.79 -5.93
C TYR A 474 19.56 12.00 -5.93
N LEU A 475 19.04 13.19 -6.24
CA LEU A 475 19.81 14.43 -6.25
C LEU A 475 20.33 14.82 -4.86
N ALA A 476 19.57 14.58 -3.79
CA ALA A 476 20.00 14.83 -2.41
C ALA A 476 21.15 13.92 -1.96
N HIS A 477 21.30 12.74 -2.59
CA HIS A 477 22.32 11.74 -2.30
C HIS A 477 23.25 11.53 -3.51
N ALA A 478 23.66 12.62 -4.16
CA ALA A 478 24.31 12.54 -5.47
C ALA A 478 25.62 11.74 -5.52
N ALA A 479 26.34 11.64 -4.39
CA ALA A 479 27.55 10.82 -4.29
C ALA A 479 27.25 9.31 -4.28
N GLU A 480 26.07 8.92 -3.77
CA GLU A 480 25.65 7.52 -3.71
C GLU A 480 25.07 7.07 -5.05
N TYR A 481 24.39 7.95 -5.81
CA TYR A 481 23.64 7.61 -7.02
C TYR A 481 24.12 8.36 -8.28
N PRO A 482 25.37 8.19 -8.72
CA PRO A 482 25.94 8.95 -9.82
C PRO A 482 25.23 8.71 -11.16
N ALA A 483 24.74 7.50 -11.42
CA ALA A 483 24.03 7.16 -12.67
C ALA A 483 22.72 7.96 -12.81
N GLN A 484 21.88 7.97 -11.77
CA GLN A 484 20.62 8.70 -11.74
C GLN A 484 20.83 10.21 -11.82
N VAL A 485 21.83 10.74 -11.11
CA VAL A 485 22.15 12.16 -11.16
C VAL A 485 22.61 12.57 -12.57
N ALA A 486 23.46 11.75 -13.20
CA ALA A 486 23.89 11.98 -14.58
C ALA A 486 22.70 11.92 -15.55
N PHE A 487 21.76 10.98 -15.33
CA PHE A 487 20.51 10.91 -16.07
C PHE A 487 19.73 12.22 -16.01
N TYR A 488 19.37 12.70 -14.81
CA TYR A 488 18.58 13.92 -14.67
C TYR A 488 19.26 15.15 -15.28
N LYS A 489 20.58 15.31 -15.06
CA LYS A 489 21.35 16.42 -15.64
C LYS A 489 21.47 16.30 -17.17
N GLY A 490 21.45 15.08 -17.70
CA GLY A 490 21.54 14.82 -19.13
C GLY A 490 20.28 15.22 -19.90
N LEU A 491 19.11 15.19 -19.26
CA LEU A 491 17.83 15.54 -19.88
C LEU A 491 17.79 17.00 -20.37
N ASP A 492 18.47 17.91 -19.67
CA ASP A 492 18.50 19.35 -20.02
C ASP A 492 19.07 19.63 -21.43
N ARG A 493 19.81 18.68 -22.01
CA ARG A 493 20.36 18.80 -23.37
C ARG A 493 19.29 18.66 -24.45
N GLY A 494 18.29 17.81 -24.21
CA GLY A 494 17.31 17.40 -25.22
C GLY A 494 15.87 17.72 -24.89
N PHE A 495 15.60 18.17 -23.66
CA PHE A 495 14.26 18.40 -23.17
C PHE A 495 14.16 19.78 -22.54
N ARG A 496 13.02 20.45 -22.74
CA ARG A 496 12.65 21.70 -22.05
C ARG A 496 11.49 21.45 -21.11
N GLU A 497 11.53 22.04 -19.93
CA GLU A 497 10.36 22.04 -19.06
C GLU A 497 9.24 22.90 -19.66
N VAL A 498 8.05 22.32 -19.77
CA VAL A 498 6.86 22.99 -20.33
C VAL A 498 5.75 23.19 -19.31
N LYS A 499 5.75 22.42 -18.21
CA LYS A 499 4.74 22.52 -17.15
C LYS A 499 5.28 22.00 -15.82
N GLN A 500 4.83 22.62 -14.73
CA GLN A 500 5.11 22.17 -13.37
C GLN A 500 3.81 22.10 -12.54
N PHE A 501 3.73 21.11 -11.65
CA PHE A 501 2.65 20.93 -10.67
C PHE A 501 3.27 20.92 -9.26
N PRO A 502 3.42 22.07 -8.58
CA PRO A 502 4.17 22.16 -7.33
C PRO A 502 3.38 21.63 -6.12
N ALA A 503 4.05 20.92 -5.21
CA ALA A 503 3.45 20.35 -3.98
C ALA A 503 2.83 21.38 -3.01
N GLY A 504 3.09 22.68 -3.18
CA GLY A 504 2.44 23.74 -2.42
C GLY A 504 1.02 24.06 -2.91
N GLU A 505 0.78 23.92 -4.21
CA GLU A 505 -0.51 24.19 -4.85
C GLU A 505 -1.37 22.94 -4.98
N TYR A 506 -0.73 21.78 -5.13
CA TYR A 506 -1.38 20.48 -5.29
C TYR A 506 -1.11 19.56 -4.10
N LEU A 507 -1.94 18.52 -3.95
CA LEU A 507 -1.65 17.39 -3.08
C LEU A 507 -0.68 16.42 -3.79
N GLY A 508 0.37 15.95 -3.12
CA GLY A 508 1.33 15.00 -3.73
C GLY A 508 2.70 15.63 -4.04
N PRO A 509 3.58 14.92 -4.75
CA PRO A 509 4.91 15.41 -5.08
C PRO A 509 4.85 16.52 -6.14
N THR A 510 5.89 17.35 -6.19
CA THR A 510 6.08 18.25 -7.34
C THR A 510 6.34 17.42 -8.58
N LEU A 511 5.57 17.66 -9.65
CA LEU A 511 5.79 17.05 -10.95
C LEU A 511 6.31 18.07 -11.96
N ARG A 512 7.26 17.66 -12.78
CA ARG A 512 7.84 18.47 -13.86
C ARG A 512 7.61 17.73 -15.17
N VAL A 513 7.00 18.39 -16.14
CA VAL A 513 6.78 17.85 -17.47
C VAL A 513 7.79 18.47 -18.42
N LEU A 514 8.62 17.63 -18.99
CA LEU A 514 9.65 18.00 -19.95
C LEU A 514 9.21 17.54 -21.35
N ARG A 515 9.35 18.40 -22.34
CA ARG A 515 9.07 18.07 -23.74
C ARG A 515 10.35 18.08 -24.55
N ARG A 516 10.49 17.13 -25.47
CA ARG A 516 11.64 17.02 -26.35
C ARG A 516 11.80 18.26 -27.22
N GLN A 517 13.04 18.66 -27.43
CA GLN A 517 13.45 19.73 -28.34
C GLN A 517 13.76 19.11 -29.71
N THR A 518 13.00 19.50 -30.73
CA THR A 518 13.12 18.93 -32.09
C THR A 518 14.30 19.50 -32.87
N ASP A 519 14.84 20.64 -32.44
CA ASP A 519 16.00 21.32 -32.99
C ASP A 519 17.33 20.78 -32.48
N VAL A 520 17.30 19.90 -31.46
CA VAL A 520 18.49 19.24 -30.92
C VAL A 520 18.56 17.80 -31.44
N GLU A 521 19.58 17.52 -32.23
CA GLU A 521 19.91 16.15 -32.60
C GLU A 521 20.49 15.43 -31.37
N LEU A 522 19.72 14.48 -30.85
CA LEU A 522 20.13 13.69 -29.69
C LEU A 522 20.83 12.42 -30.15
N PRO A 523 21.77 11.89 -29.35
CA PRO A 523 22.38 10.60 -29.62
C PRO A 523 21.28 9.54 -29.81
N ASP A 524 21.31 8.89 -30.95
CA ASP A 524 20.54 7.67 -31.18
C ASP A 524 21.18 6.50 -30.43
N LEU A 525 20.39 5.46 -30.22
CA LEU A 525 20.73 4.29 -29.45
C LEU A 525 21.78 3.40 -30.09
N SER A 526 22.08 3.61 -31.37
CA SER A 526 23.30 3.13 -32.03
C SER A 526 24.60 3.58 -31.33
N GLY A 527 24.54 4.66 -30.54
CA GLY A 527 25.65 5.15 -29.72
C GLY A 527 25.86 4.42 -28.39
N ILE A 528 24.98 3.49 -28.01
CA ILE A 528 25.18 2.69 -26.78
C ILE A 528 26.31 1.67 -27.00
N PRO A 529 27.38 1.69 -26.17
CA PRO A 529 28.46 0.74 -26.31
C PRO A 529 27.98 -0.68 -26.01
N LYS A 530 28.53 -1.69 -26.72
CA LYS A 530 28.18 -3.11 -26.50
C LYS A 530 28.28 -3.53 -25.03
N GLN A 531 29.25 -2.99 -24.29
CA GLN A 531 29.45 -3.24 -22.86
C GLN A 531 28.21 -2.92 -22.02
N PHE A 532 27.40 -1.93 -22.40
CA PHE A 532 26.14 -1.63 -21.70
C PHE A 532 25.21 -2.84 -21.65
N PHE A 533 25.11 -3.58 -22.75
CA PHE A 533 24.26 -4.77 -22.83
C PHE A 533 24.84 -5.94 -22.04
N GLU A 534 26.16 -6.07 -21.99
CA GLU A 534 26.84 -7.06 -21.15
C GLU A 534 26.52 -6.83 -19.65
N GLU A 535 26.45 -5.57 -19.22
CA GLU A 535 26.08 -5.20 -17.84
C GLU A 535 24.61 -5.52 -17.48
N LEU A 536 23.74 -5.67 -18.49
CA LEU A 536 22.35 -6.05 -18.28
C LEU A 536 22.17 -7.56 -18.07
N GLN A 537 23.07 -8.40 -18.58
CA GLN A 537 22.88 -9.85 -18.61
C GLN A 537 22.68 -10.43 -17.19
N GLY A 538 21.66 -11.27 -17.04
CA GLY A 538 21.28 -11.86 -15.75
C GLY A 538 20.58 -10.91 -14.77
N ASN A 539 20.37 -9.63 -15.11
CA ASN A 539 19.63 -8.67 -14.30
C ASN A 539 18.11 -8.88 -14.45
N ARG A 540 17.59 -9.96 -13.85
CA ARG A 540 16.16 -10.32 -13.92
C ARG A 540 15.20 -9.17 -13.56
N PRO A 541 15.48 -8.31 -12.55
CA PRO A 541 14.62 -7.17 -12.24
C PRO A 541 14.41 -6.17 -13.38
N LEU A 542 15.37 -6.03 -14.30
CA LEU A 542 15.26 -5.14 -15.46
C LEU A 542 14.58 -5.78 -16.67
N ALA A 543 14.40 -7.11 -16.68
CA ALA A 543 13.90 -7.85 -17.82
C ALA A 543 12.54 -7.31 -18.32
N GLU A 544 11.57 -7.14 -17.42
CA GLU A 544 10.25 -6.62 -17.78
C GLU A 544 10.32 -5.19 -18.32
N TYR A 545 11.15 -4.35 -17.71
CA TYR A 545 11.31 -2.96 -18.09
C TYR A 545 11.83 -2.82 -19.52
N PHE A 546 12.92 -3.54 -19.86
CA PHE A 546 13.47 -3.52 -21.22
C PHE A 546 12.53 -4.19 -22.24
N SER A 547 11.69 -5.14 -21.81
CA SER A 547 10.62 -5.67 -22.65
C SER A 547 9.62 -4.58 -23.05
N GLN A 548 9.17 -3.79 -22.08
CA GLN A 548 8.24 -2.68 -22.31
C GLN A 548 8.88 -1.56 -23.14
N LEU A 549 10.12 -1.17 -22.82
CA LEU A 549 10.88 -0.19 -23.60
C LEU A 549 11.01 -0.64 -25.06
N GLY A 550 11.40 -1.90 -25.31
CA GLY A 550 11.48 -2.45 -26.67
C GLY A 550 10.14 -2.38 -27.40
N SER A 551 9.04 -2.73 -26.73
CA SER A 551 7.69 -2.63 -27.30
C SER A 551 7.31 -1.19 -27.70
N VAL A 552 7.66 -0.20 -26.87
CA VAL A 552 7.46 1.23 -27.16
C VAL A 552 8.30 1.68 -28.35
N LEU A 553 9.58 1.30 -28.40
CA LEU A 553 10.49 1.65 -29.50
C LEU A 553 10.01 1.09 -30.85
N VAL A 554 9.51 -0.15 -30.89
CA VAL A 554 8.91 -0.70 -32.11
C VAL A 554 7.67 0.10 -32.53
N ARG A 555 6.83 0.56 -31.58
CA ARG A 555 5.67 1.42 -31.92
C ARG A 555 6.06 2.79 -32.45
N GLN A 556 7.22 3.30 -32.05
CA GLN A 556 7.81 4.53 -32.62
C GLN A 556 8.42 4.32 -34.03
N GLY A 557 8.51 3.07 -34.52
CA GLY A 557 9.17 2.73 -35.78
C GLY A 557 10.66 2.40 -35.64
N ASN A 558 11.22 2.39 -34.43
CA ASN A 558 12.61 2.01 -34.17
C ASN A 558 12.71 0.48 -34.00
N GLU A 559 12.42 -0.26 -35.07
CA GLU A 559 12.21 -1.71 -35.03
C GLU A 559 13.44 -2.50 -34.59
N ASP A 560 14.60 -2.26 -35.20
CA ASP A 560 15.83 -3.02 -34.93
C ASP A 560 16.26 -2.90 -33.48
N LEU A 561 16.22 -1.68 -32.97
CA LEU A 561 16.53 -1.36 -31.59
C LEU A 561 15.47 -1.94 -30.63
N GLY A 562 14.19 -1.82 -30.96
CA GLY A 562 13.12 -2.37 -30.14
C GLY A 562 13.26 -3.89 -29.99
N LEU A 563 13.63 -4.58 -31.07
CA LEU A 563 13.97 -6.01 -31.06
C LEU A 563 15.23 -6.30 -30.26
N GLN A 564 16.25 -5.44 -30.32
CA GLN A 564 17.44 -5.56 -29.48
C GLN A 564 17.07 -5.49 -27.99
N MET A 565 16.27 -4.51 -27.55
CA MET A 565 15.86 -4.39 -26.14
C MET A 565 15.05 -5.62 -25.69
N LEU A 566 14.19 -6.15 -26.56
CA LEU A 566 13.42 -7.37 -26.28
C LEU A 566 14.32 -8.61 -26.19
N ALA A 567 15.35 -8.71 -27.02
CA ALA A 567 16.33 -9.80 -26.94
C ALA A 567 17.15 -9.72 -25.64
N GLU A 568 17.64 -8.53 -25.28
CA GLU A 568 18.36 -8.32 -24.02
C GLU A 568 17.47 -8.58 -22.79
N SER A 569 16.19 -8.23 -22.87
CA SER A 569 15.19 -8.59 -21.86
C SER A 569 15.06 -10.11 -21.65
N VAL A 570 15.13 -10.91 -22.73
CA VAL A 570 15.15 -12.38 -22.64
C VAL A 570 16.47 -12.87 -22.04
N GLU A 571 17.59 -12.24 -22.37
CA GLU A 571 18.90 -12.60 -21.79
C GLU A 571 19.02 -12.26 -20.29
N MET A 572 18.39 -11.17 -19.84
CA MET A 572 18.25 -10.81 -18.43
C MET A 572 17.53 -11.89 -17.61
N ASP A 573 16.49 -12.50 -18.19
CA ASP A 573 15.74 -13.60 -17.58
C ASP A 573 15.30 -14.68 -18.59
N ARG A 574 16.25 -15.57 -18.91
CA ARG A 574 16.03 -16.68 -19.86
C ARG A 574 14.97 -17.69 -19.40
N GLY A 575 14.57 -17.64 -18.13
CA GLY A 575 13.53 -18.50 -17.55
C GLY A 575 12.13 -17.88 -17.60
N SER A 576 11.99 -16.64 -18.08
CA SER A 576 10.70 -15.94 -18.10
C SER A 576 9.92 -16.23 -19.37
N ALA A 577 8.82 -16.96 -19.22
CA ALA A 577 7.85 -17.16 -20.31
C ALA A 577 7.27 -15.82 -20.81
N ARG A 578 7.19 -14.80 -19.94
CA ARG A 578 6.62 -13.49 -20.27
C ARG A 578 7.50 -12.69 -21.22
N THR A 579 8.80 -12.57 -20.96
CA THR A 579 9.72 -11.81 -21.82
C THR A 579 9.83 -12.45 -23.21
N LEU A 580 9.93 -13.79 -23.26
CA LEU A 580 9.88 -14.56 -24.51
C LEU A 580 8.53 -14.40 -25.23
N GLY A 581 7.42 -14.44 -24.48
CA GLY A 581 6.08 -14.23 -25.03
C GLY A 581 5.91 -12.85 -25.65
N ASN A 582 6.44 -11.82 -25.01
CA ASN A 582 6.43 -10.44 -25.50
C ASN A 582 7.30 -10.27 -26.75
N LEU A 583 8.53 -10.81 -26.76
CA LEU A 583 9.40 -10.81 -27.93
C LEU A 583 8.70 -11.49 -29.12
N GLY A 584 8.12 -12.68 -28.90
CA GLY A 584 7.38 -13.42 -29.92
C GLY A 584 6.16 -12.66 -30.45
N ALA A 585 5.42 -11.98 -29.59
CA ALA A 585 4.28 -11.14 -29.99
C ALA A 585 4.72 -9.96 -30.87
N ILE A 586 5.85 -9.34 -30.55
CA ILE A 586 6.40 -8.23 -31.34
C ILE A 586 6.97 -8.72 -32.67
N GLN A 587 7.70 -9.83 -32.68
CA GLN A 587 8.18 -10.50 -33.91
C GLN A 587 7.01 -10.84 -34.83
N LEU A 588 5.92 -11.38 -34.29
CA LEU A 588 4.68 -11.65 -35.03
C LEU A 588 4.11 -10.38 -35.67
N ARG A 589 4.02 -9.28 -34.90
CA ARG A 589 3.52 -7.99 -35.42
C ARG A 589 4.38 -7.44 -36.56
N LEU A 590 5.68 -7.72 -36.53
CA LEU A 590 6.65 -7.34 -37.56
C LEU A 590 6.72 -8.34 -38.75
N GLY A 591 5.89 -9.38 -38.76
CA GLY A 591 5.88 -10.40 -39.82
C GLY A 591 7.05 -11.39 -39.75
N ARG A 592 7.84 -11.40 -38.67
CA ARG A 592 8.95 -12.33 -38.44
C ARG A 592 8.43 -13.66 -37.88
N TYR A 593 7.66 -14.38 -38.71
CA TYR A 593 6.88 -15.54 -38.27
C TYR A 593 7.72 -16.71 -37.75
N GLU A 594 8.89 -16.98 -38.35
CA GLU A 594 9.78 -18.06 -37.91
C GLU A 594 10.36 -17.77 -36.52
N ASP A 595 10.89 -16.56 -36.31
CA ASP A 595 11.41 -16.13 -35.02
C ASP A 595 10.31 -16.12 -33.95
N ALA A 596 9.12 -15.61 -34.30
CA ALA A 596 7.97 -15.59 -33.41
C ALA A 596 7.57 -17.01 -32.98
N LEU A 597 7.59 -17.99 -33.89
CA LEU A 597 7.28 -19.38 -33.58
C LEU A 597 8.26 -19.95 -32.55
N LEU A 598 9.56 -19.71 -32.72
CA LEU A 598 10.60 -20.18 -31.79
C LEU A 598 10.41 -19.56 -30.40
N SER A 599 10.27 -18.24 -30.34
CA SER A 599 10.07 -17.51 -29.08
C SER A 599 8.80 -17.95 -28.35
N LEU A 600 7.66 -18.04 -29.06
CA LEU A 600 6.37 -18.39 -28.47
C LEU A 600 6.28 -19.87 -28.06
N ARG A 601 6.91 -20.79 -28.81
CA ARG A 601 7.01 -22.20 -28.40
C ARG A 601 7.81 -22.33 -27.12
N ARG A 602 8.97 -21.66 -27.04
CA ARG A 602 9.78 -21.68 -25.82
C ARG A 602 9.06 -21.07 -24.63
N ALA A 603 8.33 -19.98 -24.85
CA ALA A 603 7.47 -19.38 -23.84
C ALA A 603 6.39 -20.38 -23.34
N ALA A 604 5.75 -21.12 -24.25
CA ALA A 604 4.74 -22.12 -23.92
C ALA A 604 5.31 -23.33 -23.17
N GLU A 605 6.57 -23.71 -23.40
CA GLU A 605 7.27 -24.73 -22.63
C GLU A 605 7.51 -24.30 -21.18
N LEU A 606 7.86 -23.03 -20.98
CA LEU A 606 8.16 -22.46 -19.66
C LEU A 606 6.89 -22.20 -18.83
N ASP A 607 5.82 -21.74 -19.46
CA ASP A 607 4.51 -21.54 -18.83
C ASP A 607 3.37 -22.13 -19.69
N PRO A 608 3.11 -23.45 -19.58
CA PRO A 608 2.08 -24.11 -20.36
C PRO A 608 0.65 -23.64 -20.06
N LYS A 609 0.44 -22.99 -18.91
CA LYS A 609 -0.89 -22.54 -18.46
C LYS A 609 -1.20 -21.11 -18.88
N ASN A 610 -0.26 -20.42 -19.52
CA ASN A 610 -0.48 -19.05 -19.95
C ASN A 610 -1.49 -18.94 -21.11
N PRO A 611 -2.62 -18.24 -20.92
CA PRO A 611 -3.61 -18.04 -21.98
C PRO A 611 -3.08 -17.11 -23.08
N GLN A 612 -2.32 -16.07 -22.73
CA GLN A 612 -1.78 -15.08 -23.68
C GLN A 612 -0.79 -15.70 -24.67
N ILE A 613 0.10 -16.59 -24.20
CA ILE A 613 1.04 -17.30 -25.08
C ILE A 613 0.30 -18.19 -26.08
N SER A 614 -0.76 -18.87 -25.61
CA SER A 614 -1.60 -19.71 -26.47
C SER A 614 -2.32 -18.88 -27.52
N TYR A 615 -2.84 -17.71 -27.13
CA TYR A 615 -3.47 -16.76 -28.04
C TYR A 615 -2.47 -16.21 -29.08
N ASN A 616 -1.24 -15.89 -28.67
CA ASN A 616 -0.20 -15.39 -29.58
C ASN A 616 0.20 -16.48 -30.60
N LEU A 617 0.33 -17.74 -30.18
CA LEU A 617 0.54 -18.88 -31.09
C LEU A 617 -0.63 -19.03 -32.08
N GLY A 618 -1.87 -18.91 -31.59
CA GLY A 618 -3.05 -18.95 -32.45
C GLY A 618 -3.05 -17.82 -33.49
N THR A 619 -2.64 -16.61 -33.08
CA THR A 619 -2.52 -15.45 -33.96
C THR A 619 -1.41 -15.63 -34.99
N LEU A 620 -0.29 -16.25 -34.60
CA LEU A 620 0.80 -16.59 -35.50
C LEU A 620 0.36 -17.58 -36.60
N PHE A 621 -0.26 -18.69 -36.21
CA PHE A 621 -0.76 -19.66 -37.19
C PHE A 621 -1.87 -19.08 -38.06
N HIS A 622 -2.71 -18.21 -37.51
CA HIS A 622 -3.72 -17.47 -38.26
C HIS A 622 -3.08 -16.59 -39.34
N ALA A 623 -2.03 -15.84 -38.98
CA ALA A 623 -1.28 -14.99 -39.92
C ALA A 623 -0.54 -15.79 -41.01
N GLN A 624 -0.16 -17.04 -40.73
CA GLN A 624 0.43 -17.97 -41.70
C GLN A 624 -0.62 -18.69 -42.58
N GLY A 625 -1.91 -18.48 -42.35
CA GLY A 625 -3.00 -19.17 -43.05
C GLY A 625 -3.29 -20.59 -42.54
N GLU A 626 -2.65 -21.02 -41.44
CA GLU A 626 -2.89 -22.31 -40.78
C GLU A 626 -4.10 -22.25 -39.84
N VAL A 627 -5.26 -21.92 -40.40
CA VAL A 627 -6.50 -21.61 -39.67
C VAL A 627 -6.93 -22.73 -38.71
N ARG A 628 -6.72 -24.00 -39.07
CA ARG A 628 -7.04 -25.14 -38.21
C ARG A 628 -6.23 -25.13 -36.91
N GLN A 629 -4.91 -24.96 -36.99
CA GLN A 629 -4.03 -24.87 -35.82
C GLN A 629 -4.33 -23.60 -35.00
N ALA A 630 -4.61 -22.48 -35.68
CA ALA A 630 -5.03 -21.26 -35.02
C ALA A 630 -6.25 -21.49 -34.11
N SER A 631 -7.27 -22.20 -34.62
CA SER A 631 -8.49 -22.51 -33.87
C SER A 631 -8.22 -23.38 -32.62
N GLU A 632 -7.27 -24.32 -32.68
CA GLU A 632 -6.88 -25.15 -31.54
C GLU A 632 -6.20 -24.32 -30.45
N HIS A 633 -5.29 -23.44 -30.84
CA HIS A 633 -4.60 -22.55 -29.92
C HIS A 633 -5.53 -21.51 -29.28
N PHE A 634 -6.50 -20.96 -30.02
CA PHE A 634 -7.51 -20.07 -29.43
C PHE A 634 -8.43 -20.82 -28.46
N ARG A 635 -8.86 -22.05 -28.78
CA ARG A 635 -9.58 -22.91 -27.80
C ARG A 635 -8.73 -23.17 -26.56
N SER A 636 -7.43 -23.40 -26.73
CA SER A 636 -6.49 -23.57 -25.61
C SER A 636 -6.43 -22.33 -24.73
N ALA A 637 -6.35 -21.13 -25.33
CA ALA A 637 -6.37 -19.87 -24.59
C ALA A 637 -7.66 -19.72 -23.77
N ILE A 638 -8.83 -20.00 -24.36
CA ILE A 638 -10.14 -19.98 -23.67
C ILE A 638 -10.21 -21.02 -22.55
N SER A 639 -9.65 -22.21 -22.74
CA SER A 639 -9.65 -23.25 -21.71
C SER A 639 -8.80 -22.89 -20.49
N LYS A 640 -7.72 -22.11 -20.71
CA LYS A 640 -6.79 -21.66 -19.69
C LYS A 640 -7.31 -20.43 -18.95
N ASP A 641 -7.88 -19.49 -19.70
CA ASP A 641 -8.59 -18.34 -19.15
C ASP A 641 -9.93 -18.19 -19.87
N PRO A 642 -11.01 -18.67 -19.23
CA PRO A 642 -12.34 -18.54 -19.79
C PRO A 642 -12.86 -17.09 -19.86
N ALA A 643 -12.21 -16.14 -19.19
CA ALA A 643 -12.52 -14.71 -19.25
C ALA A 643 -11.75 -14.00 -20.38
N PHE A 644 -10.94 -14.71 -21.17
CA PHE A 644 -10.15 -14.10 -22.24
C PHE A 644 -10.99 -13.75 -23.47
N GLU A 645 -11.67 -12.61 -23.39
CA GLU A 645 -12.62 -12.10 -24.38
C GLU A 645 -12.10 -12.15 -25.83
N THR A 646 -10.88 -11.64 -26.06
CA THR A 646 -10.28 -11.54 -27.40
C THR A 646 -10.10 -12.91 -28.06
N ALA A 647 -9.86 -13.98 -27.27
CA ALA A 647 -9.67 -15.33 -27.80
C ALA A 647 -10.96 -15.90 -28.42
N TYR A 648 -12.13 -15.60 -27.86
CA TYR A 648 -13.41 -16.02 -28.45
C TYR A 648 -13.67 -15.36 -29.80
N ILE A 649 -13.36 -14.07 -29.94
CA ILE A 649 -13.59 -13.36 -31.20
C ILE A 649 -12.61 -13.86 -32.27
N SER A 650 -11.34 -14.06 -31.91
CA SER A 650 -10.34 -14.62 -32.82
C SER A 650 -10.64 -16.07 -33.22
N LEU A 651 -11.15 -16.89 -32.29
CA LEU A 651 -11.64 -18.23 -32.60
C LEU A 651 -12.84 -18.19 -33.55
N GLY A 652 -13.81 -17.32 -33.28
CA GLY A 652 -14.97 -17.12 -34.14
C GLY A 652 -14.55 -16.80 -35.57
N ARG A 653 -13.66 -15.82 -35.75
CA ARG A 653 -13.09 -15.44 -37.06
C ARG A 653 -12.39 -16.60 -37.75
N ALA A 654 -11.50 -17.30 -37.05
CA ALA A 654 -10.79 -18.46 -37.60
C ALA A 654 -11.77 -19.56 -38.04
N LEU A 655 -12.86 -19.81 -37.29
CA LEU A 655 -13.86 -20.81 -37.69
C LEU A 655 -14.67 -20.40 -38.92
N VAL A 656 -14.91 -19.10 -39.14
CA VAL A 656 -15.54 -18.61 -40.37
C VAL A 656 -14.64 -18.87 -41.57
N GLU A 657 -13.34 -18.60 -41.44
CA GLU A 657 -12.34 -18.85 -42.49
C GLU A 657 -12.16 -20.35 -42.79
N ASP A 658 -12.29 -21.21 -41.78
CA ASP A 658 -12.31 -22.68 -41.93
C ASP A 658 -13.68 -23.23 -42.38
N VAL A 659 -14.63 -22.36 -42.79
CA VAL A 659 -15.98 -22.72 -43.27
C VAL A 659 -16.84 -23.47 -42.22
N LYS A 660 -16.45 -23.39 -40.94
CA LYS A 660 -17.14 -24.01 -39.80
C LYS A 660 -18.16 -23.05 -39.19
N TYR A 661 -19.10 -22.57 -40.00
CA TYR A 661 -20.05 -21.51 -39.61
C TYR A 661 -20.91 -21.87 -38.38
N ASN A 662 -21.29 -23.14 -38.22
CA ASN A 662 -22.07 -23.57 -37.05
C ASN A 662 -21.26 -23.47 -35.75
N GLU A 663 -19.99 -23.89 -35.76
CA GLU A 663 -19.11 -23.76 -34.59
C GLU A 663 -18.83 -22.29 -34.29
N ALA A 664 -18.58 -21.47 -35.31
CA ALA A 664 -18.38 -20.03 -35.15
C ALA A 664 -19.58 -19.37 -34.45
N ARG A 665 -20.80 -19.73 -34.83
CA ARG A 665 -22.03 -19.23 -34.19
C ARG A 665 -22.15 -19.63 -32.73
N LEU A 666 -21.73 -20.85 -32.37
CA LEU A 666 -21.76 -21.31 -30.98
C LEU A 666 -20.79 -20.51 -30.12
N VAL A 667 -19.53 -20.37 -30.57
CA VAL A 667 -18.49 -19.62 -29.84
C VAL A 667 -18.88 -18.15 -29.66
N LEU A 668 -19.40 -17.50 -30.71
CA LEU A 668 -19.84 -16.11 -30.65
C LEU A 668 -21.10 -15.91 -29.79
N ARG A 669 -21.98 -16.91 -29.68
CA ARG A 669 -23.10 -16.85 -28.72
C ARG A 669 -22.65 -17.05 -27.28
N GLU A 670 -21.68 -17.94 -27.06
CA GLU A 670 -21.05 -18.11 -25.75
C GLU A 670 -20.39 -16.80 -25.30
N PHE A 671 -19.68 -16.12 -26.20
CA PHE A 671 -19.16 -14.78 -25.97
C PHE A 671 -20.23 -13.81 -25.46
N LEU A 672 -21.38 -13.71 -26.15
CA LEU A 672 -22.45 -12.78 -25.78
C LEU A 672 -23.07 -13.12 -24.42
N HIS A 673 -23.16 -14.41 -24.10
CA HIS A 673 -23.65 -14.88 -22.81
C HIS A 673 -22.67 -14.52 -21.68
N ARG A 674 -21.37 -14.66 -21.94
CA ARG A 674 -20.32 -14.51 -20.93
C ARG A 674 -19.88 -13.07 -20.73
N PHE A 675 -19.91 -12.26 -21.79
CA PHE A 675 -19.46 -10.86 -21.79
C PHE A 675 -20.58 -9.91 -22.24
N PRO A 676 -21.74 -9.87 -21.55
CA PRO A 676 -22.90 -9.09 -21.98
C PRO A 676 -22.67 -7.57 -21.96
N ARG A 677 -21.62 -7.09 -21.28
CA ARG A 677 -21.23 -5.67 -21.19
C ARG A 677 -19.96 -5.33 -21.98
N SER A 678 -19.45 -6.26 -22.78
CA SER A 678 -18.26 -6.01 -23.57
C SER A 678 -18.52 -4.93 -24.64
N PRO A 679 -17.53 -4.05 -24.92
CA PRO A 679 -17.63 -3.10 -26.04
C PRO A 679 -17.67 -3.80 -27.41
N ASN A 680 -17.28 -5.09 -27.48
CA ASN A 680 -17.32 -5.89 -28.70
C ASN A 680 -18.66 -6.61 -28.93
N VAL A 681 -19.64 -6.49 -28.02
CA VAL A 681 -20.98 -7.11 -28.18
C VAL A 681 -21.63 -6.73 -29.50
N GLU A 682 -21.59 -5.45 -29.88
CA GLU A 682 -22.18 -5.00 -31.14
C GLU A 682 -21.45 -5.61 -32.35
N ARG A 683 -20.12 -5.66 -32.30
CA ARG A 683 -19.30 -6.29 -33.34
C ARG A 683 -19.64 -7.78 -33.51
N VAL A 684 -19.84 -8.49 -32.40
CA VAL A 684 -20.20 -9.91 -32.41
C VAL A 684 -21.63 -10.13 -32.92
N ASN A 685 -22.56 -9.25 -32.57
CA ASN A 685 -23.93 -9.29 -33.10
C ASN A 685 -23.96 -9.10 -34.63
N VAL A 686 -23.15 -8.20 -35.18
CA VAL A 686 -23.00 -8.01 -36.63
C VAL A 686 -22.46 -9.30 -37.28
N ALA A 687 -21.37 -9.86 -36.75
CA ALA A 687 -20.79 -11.10 -37.28
C ALA A 687 -21.79 -12.29 -37.24
N LEU A 688 -22.62 -12.38 -36.20
CA LEU A 688 -23.66 -13.42 -36.11
C LEU A 688 -24.79 -13.23 -37.13
N LYS A 689 -25.14 -11.99 -37.49
CA LYS A 689 -26.11 -11.70 -38.56
C LYS A 689 -25.56 -12.11 -39.92
N GLU A 690 -24.29 -11.80 -40.20
CA GLU A 690 -23.62 -12.22 -41.43
C GLU A 690 -23.57 -13.74 -41.55
N LEU A 691 -23.18 -14.44 -40.48
CA LEU A 691 -23.14 -15.91 -40.43
C LEU A 691 -24.51 -16.57 -40.60
N ALA A 692 -25.61 -15.87 -40.28
CA ALA A 692 -26.95 -16.38 -40.51
C ALA A 692 -27.30 -16.46 -42.01
N THR A 693 -26.62 -15.69 -42.86
CA THR A 693 -26.79 -15.71 -44.32
C THR A 693 -25.90 -16.75 -45.02
N MET A 694 -24.87 -17.27 -44.34
CA MET A 694 -23.87 -18.20 -44.87
C MET A 694 -24.26 -19.69 -44.67
N GLY A 695 -25.53 -20.03 -44.89
CA GLY A 695 -26.09 -21.37 -44.66
C GLY A 695 -25.62 -22.46 -45.65
N PRO A 696 -25.78 -23.76 -45.30
CA PRO A 696 -25.16 -24.89 -46.00
C PRO A 696 -25.79 -25.10 -47.37
N GLY A 697 -25.19 -24.56 -48.43
CA GLY A 697 -25.63 -24.85 -49.79
C GLY A 697 -25.50 -23.75 -50.85
N ARG A 698 -24.56 -22.82 -50.75
CA ARG A 698 -24.16 -22.02 -51.93
C ARG A 698 -22.64 -22.03 -52.06
N PRO A 699 -22.11 -22.33 -53.28
CA PRO A 699 -20.68 -22.42 -53.53
C PRO A 699 -19.97 -21.08 -53.35
#